data_AF-A0A5B0PEI6-F1
#
_entry.id   AF-A0A5B0PEI6-F1
#
_cell.length_a   1.000
_cell.length_b   1.000
_cell.length_c   1.000
_cell.angle_alpha   90.00
_cell.angle_beta   90.00
_cell.angle_gamma   90.00
#
_symmetry.space_group_name_H-M   'P 1'
#
loop_
_entity.id
_entity.type
_entity.pdbx_description
1 polymer ?
#
loop_
_entity_poly.entity_id
_entity_poly.type
_entity_poly.pdbx_seq_one_letter_code
_entity_poly.pdbx_strand_id
1 'polypeptide(L)'
;MIYAQPPRRPMRLSGDEEVRWMGSCFHDPVERLGHLPATGACAINFRFSLVAVGVQNGIVDVYSLSGSALLTNYSHSLNPQANYYDNKQLVGKAQQNGQVVNTCAWTSDGHALAVSGSSGLSVWSVFGRLQTCCDSATISETNLHEIQFEDYFMGSCRNLFWGPGNFELFLLTAPSESSTRYIADDQLFVLPFAKSAVATLHSPDNTKHGFLQLDDRVSVYRGADCPDLSVINPESDVWQHIKIPADYISTNWPIECSCISEDGKLLAVAGKRGFTHFNSVSGRWKLFENEDEEQAIHVRGGMQWFENILVTGIDEAGSYSIRLFARENTLSLSQCLFEHPLQHPIVLLSIHDTSLLIYTSDNTLSHFIIKDQGLIQCGSIGFEGIVGNPLRARGMSWLVPDAQHCFGEPENDLDYATIVLLVGGKVVLLRPQRSERAEVKYDMHILADHVEFYWAGRQFTNHDELGLLENSLWAWDGKQIVVWLDALALDGDNFPGREKIASGDKCQPFESRLTIPLNFHPLSVLMDKGIFIGIEQKTVIKKSLSFALFRIMTNTELFIHQVIKFYLSRGKMEEAVEFGAYYSKLIYFGHSLEILLHTVLEEEADFKINSTAQNPSAQKPASPASCSTASNPATASTLVADGNAKNTQQERKILLPLVAEFLDHFKESLEVVVGCARKIDLKQWKNLFQIVGKPRDLFEKSLNLGMLQVASSYLLILNHYYLDDDSFFDSSIKIFNQDCPDQNLKPNQLEEDHYSIEIIYSDTVRLFKIGIEVKNWAVSFTTSFYYTDTPIFDYEYLIK
;
A
#
# COMPACT_ATOMS: atom_id res chain seq x y z
N MET A 1 -32.41 11.32 -0.16
CA MET A 1 -32.81 11.35 1.27
C MET A 1 -34.30 11.55 1.35
N ILE A 2 -34.98 10.74 2.15
CA ILE A 2 -36.42 10.79 2.32
C ILE A 2 -36.69 11.33 3.72
N TYR A 3 -37.47 12.42 3.86
CA TYR A 3 -38.03 12.83 5.15
C TYR A 3 -39.54 12.89 5.02
N ALA A 4 -40.25 12.23 5.94
CA ALA A 4 -41.69 12.35 6.05
C ALA A 4 -42.03 13.71 6.67
N GLN A 5 -42.83 14.54 5.98
CA GLN A 5 -43.45 15.70 6.62
C GLN A 5 -44.57 15.20 7.55
N PRO A 6 -44.55 15.54 8.85
CA PRO A 6 -45.74 15.32 9.66
C PRO A 6 -46.86 16.26 9.18
N PRO A 7 -48.12 15.81 9.17
CA PRO A 7 -49.25 16.66 8.81
C PRO A 7 -49.31 17.86 9.75
N ARG A 8 -49.49 19.07 9.19
CA ARG A 8 -49.40 20.36 9.90
C ARG A 8 -50.45 20.58 11.01
N ARG A 9 -51.37 19.64 11.27
CA ARG A 9 -52.37 19.72 12.35
C ARG A 9 -52.74 18.32 12.88
N PRO A 10 -53.03 18.17 14.19
CA PRO A 10 -53.56 16.93 14.73
C PRO A 10 -55.03 16.84 14.33
N MET A 11 -55.32 16.15 13.23
CA MET A 11 -56.68 15.82 12.83
C MET A 11 -56.84 14.30 12.83
N ARG A 12 -57.97 13.81 13.36
CA ARG A 12 -58.28 12.39 13.48
C ARG A 12 -58.11 11.70 12.13
N LEU A 13 -57.21 10.72 12.06
CA LEU A 13 -56.92 9.91 10.88
C LEU A 13 -58.19 9.18 10.41
N SER A 14 -58.78 9.67 9.32
CA SER A 14 -59.64 8.86 8.43
C SER A 14 -58.72 8.08 7.50
N GLY A 15 -58.91 6.76 7.41
CA GLY A 15 -58.03 5.85 6.65
C GLY A 15 -58.12 6.02 5.15
N ASP A 16 -57.25 6.87 4.58
CA ASP A 16 -56.63 6.77 3.25
C ASP A 16 -55.87 8.08 2.88
N GLU A 17 -54.96 8.57 3.73
CA GLU A 17 -53.99 9.58 3.30
C GLU A 17 -52.68 8.89 2.92
N GLU A 18 -52.43 8.76 1.60
CA GLU A 18 -51.17 8.27 1.05
C GLU A 18 -50.00 9.10 1.59
N VAL A 19 -49.05 8.43 2.26
CA VAL A 19 -47.79 9.04 2.69
C VAL A 19 -47.02 9.49 1.45
N ARG A 20 -47.07 10.80 1.14
CA ARG A 20 -46.31 11.39 0.03
C ARG A 20 -44.84 11.50 0.43
N TRP A 21 -44.05 10.56 -0.04
CA TRP A 21 -42.60 10.64 0.04
C TRP A 21 -42.07 11.68 -0.96
N MET A 22 -41.46 12.75 -0.46
CA MET A 22 -40.68 13.67 -1.28
C MET A 22 -39.20 13.30 -1.18
N GLY A 23 -38.60 12.92 -2.31
CA GLY A 23 -37.20 12.58 -2.41
C GLY A 23 -36.79 12.25 -3.85
N SER A 24 -35.50 12.31 -4.12
CA SER A 24 -34.91 11.80 -5.37
C SER A 24 -34.54 10.33 -5.21
N CYS A 25 -35.01 9.49 -6.15
CA CYS A 25 -34.49 8.13 -6.30
C CYS A 25 -33.13 8.21 -7.00
N PHE A 26 -32.08 7.68 -6.36
CA PHE A 26 -30.72 7.69 -6.90
C PHE A 26 -30.19 6.32 -7.29
N HIS A 27 -30.89 5.25 -6.89
CA HIS A 27 -30.59 3.88 -7.25
C HIS A 27 -31.82 3.32 -7.96
N ASP A 28 -31.73 3.23 -9.28
CA ASP A 28 -32.76 2.63 -10.12
C ASP A 28 -32.17 1.37 -10.76
N PRO A 29 -32.68 0.16 -10.44
CA PRO A 29 -32.16 -1.09 -10.96
C PRO A 29 -32.50 -1.23 -12.45
N VAL A 30 -31.67 -0.65 -13.31
CA VAL A 30 -31.76 -0.80 -14.75
C VAL A 30 -30.77 -1.89 -15.18
N GLU A 31 -31.26 -3.06 -15.59
CA GLU A 31 -30.42 -4.20 -16.01
C GLU A 31 -29.39 -3.84 -17.10
N ARG A 32 -29.68 -2.84 -17.95
CA ARG A 32 -28.73 -2.34 -18.97
C ARG A 32 -27.53 -1.57 -18.40
N LEU A 33 -27.62 -1.07 -17.17
CA LEU A 33 -26.55 -0.35 -16.47
C LEU A 33 -25.82 -1.23 -15.45
N GLY A 34 -26.21 -2.51 -15.32
CA GLY A 34 -25.56 -3.46 -14.41
C GLY A 34 -25.93 -3.30 -12.93
N HIS A 35 -26.86 -2.39 -12.58
CA HIS A 35 -27.33 -2.24 -11.19
C HIS A 35 -28.35 -3.31 -10.83
N LEU A 36 -28.06 -4.05 -9.76
CA LEU A 36 -28.92 -5.09 -9.22
C LEU A 36 -30.00 -4.48 -8.29
N PRO A 37 -31.15 -5.15 -8.11
CA PRO A 37 -32.18 -4.68 -7.18
C PRO A 37 -31.66 -4.51 -5.75
N ALA A 38 -31.99 -3.38 -5.12
CA ALA A 38 -31.68 -3.13 -3.71
C ALA A 38 -32.41 -4.11 -2.77
N THR A 39 -31.73 -4.55 -1.71
CA THR A 39 -32.28 -5.48 -0.70
C THR A 39 -32.95 -4.78 0.47
N GLY A 40 -32.76 -3.45 0.59
CA GLY A 40 -33.23 -2.62 1.71
C GLY A 40 -32.16 -2.32 2.76
N ALA A 41 -31.01 -3.00 2.72
CA ALA A 41 -29.86 -2.64 3.55
C ALA A 41 -29.23 -1.33 3.07
N CYS A 42 -29.03 -0.37 3.98
CA CYS A 42 -28.33 0.88 3.66
C CYS A 42 -27.58 1.43 4.87
N ALA A 43 -26.47 2.13 4.61
CA ALA A 43 -25.67 2.77 5.64
C ALA A 43 -25.06 4.09 5.13
N ILE A 44 -25.09 5.13 5.96
CA ILE A 44 -24.58 6.46 5.62
C ILE A 44 -23.25 6.70 6.34
N ASN A 45 -22.25 7.17 5.59
CA ASN A 45 -20.95 7.58 6.09
C ASN A 45 -20.81 9.10 5.94
N PHE A 46 -21.06 9.84 7.02
CA PHE A 46 -20.99 11.31 6.99
C PHE A 46 -19.56 11.83 6.80
N ARG A 47 -18.56 11.12 7.34
CA ARG A 47 -17.15 11.55 7.30
C ARG A 47 -16.61 11.57 5.88
N PHE A 48 -16.93 10.55 5.09
CA PHE A 48 -16.56 10.45 3.68
C PHE A 48 -17.65 10.97 2.73
N SER A 49 -18.83 11.30 3.25
CA SER A 49 -20.03 11.65 2.46
C SER A 49 -20.42 10.54 1.49
N LEU A 50 -20.47 9.30 1.97
CA LEU A 50 -20.84 8.12 1.19
C LEU A 50 -22.16 7.52 1.67
N VAL A 51 -22.86 6.81 0.78
CA VAL A 51 -24.01 5.98 1.10
C VAL A 51 -23.79 4.62 0.49
N ALA A 52 -23.81 3.59 1.33
CA ALA A 52 -23.76 2.19 0.92
C ALA A 52 -25.19 1.65 0.80
N VAL A 53 -25.48 0.93 -0.29
CA VAL A 53 -26.76 0.29 -0.57
C VAL A 53 -26.51 -1.18 -0.89
N GLY A 54 -27.08 -2.07 -0.08
CA GLY A 54 -27.04 -3.51 -0.35
C GLY A 54 -27.93 -3.87 -1.53
N VAL A 55 -27.37 -4.64 -2.46
CA VAL A 55 -28.08 -5.15 -3.64
C VAL A 55 -28.04 -6.68 -3.66
N GLN A 56 -28.77 -7.30 -4.60
CA GLN A 56 -28.76 -8.75 -4.76
C GLN A 56 -27.35 -9.30 -5.05
N ASN A 57 -27.18 -10.62 -4.91
CA ASN A 57 -25.91 -11.34 -5.05
C ASN A 57 -24.85 -10.99 -4.00
N GLY A 58 -25.26 -10.47 -2.83
CA GLY A 58 -24.33 -10.13 -1.75
C GLY A 58 -23.43 -8.93 -2.03
N ILE A 59 -23.76 -8.13 -3.04
CA ILE A 59 -22.99 -6.96 -3.47
C ILE A 59 -23.49 -5.71 -2.73
N VAL A 60 -22.60 -4.74 -2.49
CA VAL A 60 -22.97 -3.43 -1.95
C VAL A 60 -22.47 -2.32 -2.88
N ASP A 61 -23.39 -1.53 -3.42
CA ASP A 61 -23.07 -0.37 -4.24
C ASP A 61 -22.91 0.87 -3.35
N VAL A 62 -21.82 1.62 -3.55
CA VAL A 62 -21.49 2.81 -2.78
C VAL A 62 -21.61 4.05 -3.67
N TYR A 63 -22.28 5.07 -3.14
CA TYR A 63 -22.54 6.34 -3.81
C TYR A 63 -21.93 7.50 -3.01
N SER A 64 -21.32 8.46 -3.70
CA SER A 64 -20.82 9.71 -3.13
C SER A 64 -21.92 10.77 -3.12
N LEU A 65 -22.06 11.47 -1.99
CA LEU A 65 -22.93 12.61 -1.79
C LEU A 65 -22.14 13.90 -2.02
N SER A 66 -22.51 14.65 -3.05
CA SER A 66 -21.85 15.90 -3.42
C SER A 66 -22.79 17.10 -3.37
N GLY A 67 -22.29 18.20 -2.82
CA GLY A 67 -22.93 19.53 -2.82
C GLY A 67 -24.13 19.69 -1.89
N SER A 68 -24.63 20.93 -1.80
CA SER A 68 -25.79 21.29 -0.97
C SER A 68 -27.10 20.65 -1.45
N ALA A 69 -27.15 20.16 -2.68
CA ALA A 69 -28.30 19.48 -3.28
C ALA A 69 -28.26 17.95 -3.10
N LEU A 70 -27.23 17.40 -2.42
CA LEU A 70 -27.04 15.95 -2.22
C LEU A 70 -27.08 15.16 -3.53
N LEU A 71 -26.36 15.65 -4.54
CA LEU A 71 -26.20 14.93 -5.79
C LEU A 71 -25.45 13.63 -5.51
N THR A 72 -26.04 12.52 -5.92
CA THR A 72 -25.54 11.17 -5.71
C THR A 72 -24.82 10.71 -6.97
N ASN A 73 -23.51 10.47 -6.85
CA ASN A 73 -22.71 9.89 -7.92
C ASN A 73 -22.31 8.48 -7.52
N TYR A 74 -22.41 7.51 -8.43
CA TYR A 74 -21.88 6.18 -8.18
C TYR A 74 -20.36 6.25 -7.93
N SER A 75 -19.89 5.58 -6.88
CA SER A 75 -18.48 5.58 -6.47
C SER A 75 -17.80 4.26 -6.82
N HIS A 76 -18.21 3.17 -6.19
CA HIS A 76 -17.66 1.84 -6.40
C HIS A 76 -18.62 0.77 -5.88
N SER A 77 -18.31 -0.50 -6.13
CA SER A 77 -19.10 -1.64 -5.65
C SER A 77 -18.21 -2.61 -4.87
N LEU A 78 -18.75 -3.14 -3.78
CA LEU A 78 -18.11 -4.10 -2.90
C LEU A 78 -18.62 -5.49 -3.26
N ASN A 79 -17.78 -6.29 -3.90
CA ASN A 79 -18.12 -7.64 -4.32
C ASN A 79 -17.21 -8.66 -3.64
N PRO A 80 -17.72 -9.45 -2.68
CA PRO A 80 -16.92 -10.45 -1.98
C PRO A 80 -16.32 -11.52 -2.91
N GLN A 81 -16.95 -11.81 -4.05
CA GLN A 81 -16.51 -12.84 -4.99
C GLN A 81 -15.38 -12.38 -5.91
N ALA A 82 -15.34 -11.08 -6.27
CA ALA A 82 -14.32 -10.55 -7.16
C ALA A 82 -12.91 -10.59 -6.53
N ASN A 83 -12.83 -10.36 -5.21
CA ASN A 83 -11.57 -10.36 -4.47
C ASN A 83 -11.02 -11.77 -4.15
N TYR A 84 -11.84 -12.82 -4.30
CA TYR A 84 -11.37 -14.20 -4.15
C TYR A 84 -10.46 -14.64 -5.31
N TYR A 85 -10.67 -14.05 -6.50
CA TYR A 85 -9.91 -14.38 -7.71
C TYR A 85 -8.53 -13.73 -7.78
N ASP A 86 -8.30 -12.59 -7.10
CA ASP A 86 -6.96 -11.97 -6.99
C ASP A 86 -6.05 -12.74 -6.02
N ASN A 87 -6.61 -13.39 -4.99
CA ASN A 87 -5.84 -14.02 -3.91
C ASN A 87 -5.66 -15.55 -4.03
N LYS A 88 -6.14 -16.18 -5.10
CA LYS A 88 -5.83 -17.58 -5.48
C LYS A 88 -6.38 -17.88 -6.88
N GLN A 89 -5.49 -18.09 -7.85
CA GLN A 89 -5.83 -18.93 -8.98
C GLN A 89 -6.19 -20.33 -8.43
N LEU A 90 -7.29 -20.90 -8.94
CA LEU A 90 -7.94 -22.17 -8.57
C LEU A 90 -9.09 -22.00 -7.56
N VAL A 91 -10.31 -21.89 -8.09
CA VAL A 91 -11.46 -22.80 -7.84
C VAL A 91 -12.64 -22.32 -8.72
N GLY A 92 -13.39 -23.28 -9.27
CA GLY A 92 -14.42 -23.07 -10.28
C GLY A 92 -15.55 -22.12 -9.87
N LYS A 93 -16.19 -21.51 -10.88
CA LYS A 93 -17.36 -20.65 -10.76
C LYS A 93 -18.51 -21.34 -10.01
N ALA A 94 -18.56 -21.22 -8.68
CA ALA A 94 -19.80 -21.38 -7.96
C ALA A 94 -20.59 -20.08 -8.14
N GLN A 95 -21.42 -20.01 -9.19
CA GLN A 95 -22.47 -18.99 -9.29
C GLN A 95 -23.44 -19.18 -8.12
N GLN A 96 -23.19 -18.50 -7.01
CA GLN A 96 -24.14 -18.42 -5.89
C GLN A 96 -25.23 -17.39 -6.23
N ASN A 97 -26.11 -17.76 -7.15
CA ASN A 97 -27.34 -17.01 -7.41
C ASN A 97 -28.18 -16.98 -6.12
N GLY A 98 -28.58 -15.79 -5.66
CA GLY A 98 -29.54 -15.63 -4.56
C GLY A 98 -28.98 -15.23 -3.18
N GLN A 99 -27.69 -14.87 -3.07
CA GLN A 99 -27.20 -14.22 -1.84
C GLN A 99 -27.81 -12.82 -1.67
N VAL A 100 -28.23 -12.49 -0.45
CA VAL A 100 -28.87 -11.20 -0.13
C VAL A 100 -28.09 -10.51 0.99
N VAL A 101 -27.85 -9.21 0.83
CA VAL A 101 -27.32 -8.36 1.90
C VAL A 101 -28.44 -8.04 2.89
N ASN A 102 -28.27 -8.48 4.14
CA ASN A 102 -29.27 -8.31 5.20
C ASN A 102 -29.15 -6.94 5.88
N THR A 103 -27.93 -6.54 6.20
CA THR A 103 -27.63 -5.25 6.84
C THR A 103 -26.18 -4.85 6.56
N CYS A 104 -25.91 -3.56 6.70
CA CYS A 104 -24.57 -3.02 6.65
C CYS A 104 -24.45 -1.84 7.64
N ALA A 105 -23.27 -1.67 8.22
CA ALA A 105 -23.01 -0.60 9.19
C ALA A 105 -21.59 -0.07 9.07
N TRP A 106 -21.47 1.25 8.92
CA TRP A 106 -20.20 1.96 9.01
C TRP A 106 -19.76 2.04 10.47
N THR A 107 -18.46 1.90 10.68
CA THR A 107 -17.78 2.38 11.88
C THR A 107 -18.06 3.87 12.10
N SER A 108 -18.10 4.34 13.35
CA SER A 108 -18.40 5.75 13.64
C SER A 108 -17.35 6.73 13.08
N ASP A 109 -16.11 6.26 12.89
CA ASP A 109 -15.02 7.00 12.24
C ASP A 109 -15.07 6.91 10.70
N GLY A 110 -15.96 6.09 10.14
CA GLY A 110 -16.21 5.94 8.71
C GLY A 110 -15.16 5.17 7.92
N HIS A 111 -14.17 4.54 8.56
CA HIS A 111 -13.06 3.89 7.85
C HIS A 111 -13.34 2.44 7.41
N ALA A 112 -14.27 1.76 8.08
CA ALA A 112 -14.68 0.40 7.75
C ALA A 112 -16.20 0.24 7.67
N LEU A 113 -16.66 -0.59 6.72
CA LEU A 113 -18.04 -1.02 6.55
C LEU A 113 -18.15 -2.52 6.84
N ALA A 114 -18.98 -2.90 7.81
CA ALA A 114 -19.38 -4.28 8.01
C ALA A 114 -20.64 -4.58 7.19
N VAL A 115 -20.67 -5.72 6.53
CA VAL A 115 -21.77 -6.18 5.67
C VAL A 115 -22.09 -7.62 6.03
N SER A 116 -23.31 -7.88 6.51
CA SER A 116 -23.80 -9.25 6.68
C SER A 116 -24.69 -9.64 5.51
N GLY A 117 -24.51 -10.86 5.04
CA GLY A 117 -25.38 -11.50 4.07
C GLY A 117 -25.95 -12.81 4.58
N SER A 118 -26.75 -13.42 3.71
CA SER A 118 -27.31 -14.76 3.92
C SER A 118 -26.27 -15.87 4.02
N SER A 119 -25.05 -15.64 3.52
CA SER A 119 -23.94 -16.61 3.43
C SER A 119 -22.76 -16.31 4.36
N GLY A 120 -22.85 -15.25 5.18
CA GLY A 120 -21.80 -14.89 6.13
C GLY A 120 -21.61 -13.38 6.32
N LEU A 121 -20.37 -12.98 6.59
CA LEU A 121 -19.98 -11.61 6.96
C LEU A 121 -18.78 -11.17 6.13
N SER A 122 -18.74 -9.88 5.76
CA SER A 122 -17.54 -9.25 5.22
C SER A 122 -17.34 -7.87 5.82
N VAL A 123 -16.09 -7.47 6.03
CA VAL A 123 -15.71 -6.13 6.46
C VAL A 123 -14.77 -5.52 5.44
N TRP A 124 -15.09 -4.31 5.03
CA TRP A 124 -14.44 -3.60 3.94
C TRP A 124 -13.86 -2.29 4.43
N SER A 125 -12.74 -1.87 3.87
CA SER A 125 -12.32 -0.48 4.00
C SER A 125 -13.24 0.44 3.20
N VAL A 126 -13.16 1.74 3.47
CA VAL A 126 -14.07 2.75 2.93
C VAL A 126 -14.11 2.83 1.39
N PHE A 127 -13.01 2.50 0.71
CA PHE A 127 -12.96 2.46 -0.77
C PHE A 127 -12.84 1.04 -1.35
N GLY A 128 -13.12 0.02 -0.54
CA GLY A 128 -13.44 -1.32 -1.01
C GLY A 128 -12.32 -2.36 -0.98
N ARG A 129 -11.30 -2.16 -0.14
CA ARG A 129 -10.40 -3.26 0.24
C ARG A 129 -11.14 -4.23 1.15
N LEU A 130 -11.15 -5.52 0.82
CA LEU A 130 -11.65 -6.53 1.74
C LEU A 130 -10.65 -6.73 2.88
N GLN A 131 -11.08 -6.55 4.13
CA GLN A 131 -10.25 -6.70 5.34
C GLN A 131 -10.41 -8.09 5.95
N THR A 132 -11.66 -8.51 6.11
CA THR A 132 -12.01 -9.85 6.61
C THR A 132 -13.30 -10.33 5.96
N CYS A 133 -13.38 -11.63 5.71
CA CYS A 133 -14.58 -12.30 5.27
C CYS A 133 -14.74 -13.65 6.00
N CYS A 134 -15.97 -13.96 6.34
CA CYS A 134 -16.41 -15.27 6.81
C CYS A 134 -17.50 -15.75 5.84
N ASP A 135 -17.30 -16.91 5.21
CA ASP A 135 -18.28 -17.51 4.30
C ASP A 135 -18.53 -18.95 4.72
N SER A 136 -19.79 -19.40 4.66
CA SER A 136 -20.20 -20.79 4.78
C SER A 136 -19.37 -21.75 3.92
N ALA A 137 -18.83 -21.31 2.78
CA ALA A 137 -17.94 -22.13 1.95
C ALA A 137 -16.69 -22.60 2.71
N THR A 138 -16.08 -21.73 3.52
CA THR A 138 -14.88 -22.06 4.33
C THR A 138 -15.16 -23.13 5.40
N ILE A 139 -16.39 -23.20 5.88
CA ILE A 139 -16.86 -24.23 6.82
C ILE A 139 -17.08 -25.57 6.09
N SER A 140 -17.61 -25.53 4.87
CA SER A 140 -17.90 -26.73 4.08
C SER A 140 -16.66 -27.49 3.60
N GLU A 141 -15.56 -26.79 3.30
CA GLU A 141 -14.30 -27.40 2.86
C GLU A 141 -13.62 -28.25 3.96
N THR A 142 -13.93 -28.01 5.23
CA THR A 142 -13.23 -28.65 6.36
C THR A 142 -13.83 -30.00 6.80
N ASN A 143 -14.91 -30.50 6.17
CA ASN A 143 -15.58 -31.78 6.50
C ASN A 143 -15.79 -31.93 8.03
N LEU A 144 -16.35 -30.92 8.68
CA LEU A 144 -16.60 -30.87 10.14
C LEU A 144 -17.74 -31.80 10.61
N HIS A 145 -17.97 -32.93 9.94
CA HIS A 145 -19.08 -33.85 10.25
C HIS A 145 -19.01 -34.48 11.66
N GLU A 146 -17.87 -34.41 12.35
CA GLU A 146 -17.67 -35.02 13.67
C GLU A 146 -17.72 -34.02 14.85
N ILE A 147 -17.56 -32.71 14.61
CA ILE A 147 -17.54 -31.68 15.67
C ILE A 147 -18.60 -30.61 15.35
N GLN A 148 -19.48 -30.34 16.32
CA GLN A 148 -20.45 -29.24 16.23
C GLN A 148 -19.68 -27.92 16.24
N PHE A 149 -19.69 -27.22 15.10
CA PHE A 149 -19.12 -25.89 14.98
C PHE A 149 -20.07 -24.88 15.64
N GLU A 150 -19.56 -24.09 16.58
CA GLU A 150 -20.32 -23.18 17.46
C GLU A 150 -20.37 -21.75 16.91
N ASP A 151 -19.45 -21.36 16.02
CA ASP A 151 -19.39 -20.02 15.42
C ASP A 151 -20.38 -19.87 14.25
N TYR A 152 -21.67 -19.93 14.56
CA TYR A 152 -22.75 -19.87 13.56
C TYR A 152 -22.75 -18.58 12.71
N PHE A 153 -22.19 -17.48 13.24
CA PHE A 153 -22.09 -16.19 12.52
C PHE A 153 -21.28 -16.28 11.22
N MET A 154 -20.41 -17.28 11.10
CA MET A 154 -19.62 -17.48 9.89
C MET A 154 -20.44 -17.93 8.68
N GLY A 155 -21.59 -18.57 8.91
CA GLY A 155 -22.45 -19.09 7.84
C GLY A 155 -23.65 -18.21 7.50
N SER A 156 -24.20 -17.49 8.48
CA SER A 156 -25.33 -16.57 8.26
C SER A 156 -25.42 -15.53 9.36
N CYS A 157 -25.61 -14.27 8.97
CA CYS A 157 -25.76 -13.15 9.90
C CYS A 157 -27.00 -12.33 9.54
N ARG A 158 -27.91 -12.18 10.52
CA ARG A 158 -29.17 -11.45 10.37
C ARG A 158 -28.98 -9.95 10.58
N ASN A 159 -28.25 -9.57 11.62
CA ASN A 159 -28.00 -8.17 11.94
C ASN A 159 -26.61 -7.97 12.54
N LEU A 160 -26.06 -6.76 12.44
CA LEU A 160 -24.78 -6.39 13.01
C LEU A 160 -24.76 -4.93 13.44
N PHE A 161 -23.89 -4.59 14.38
CA PHE A 161 -23.56 -3.21 14.73
C PHE A 161 -22.18 -3.11 15.39
N TRP A 162 -21.53 -1.95 15.27
CA TRP A 162 -20.26 -1.67 15.93
C TRP A 162 -20.48 -1.21 17.38
N GLY A 163 -19.70 -1.74 18.30
CA GLY A 163 -19.64 -1.30 19.69
C GLY A 163 -19.05 0.10 19.84
N PRO A 164 -19.15 0.71 21.03
CA PRO A 164 -18.51 2.00 21.30
C PRO A 164 -17.00 1.92 21.08
N GLY A 165 -16.43 2.94 20.44
CA GLY A 165 -15.02 2.93 20.03
C GLY A 165 -14.72 2.11 18.76
N ASN A 166 -15.67 1.37 18.19
CA ASN A 166 -15.53 0.52 16.99
C ASN A 166 -14.41 -0.55 17.04
N PHE A 167 -14.08 -1.07 18.23
CA PHE A 167 -13.16 -2.20 18.38
C PHE A 167 -13.87 -3.56 18.45
N GLU A 168 -15.20 -3.55 18.55
CA GLU A 168 -16.01 -4.75 18.66
C GLU A 168 -17.13 -4.69 17.63
N LEU A 169 -17.35 -5.79 16.91
CA LEU A 169 -18.48 -5.98 16.01
C LEU A 169 -19.43 -7.00 16.60
N PHE A 170 -20.62 -6.54 16.96
CA PHE A 170 -21.69 -7.37 17.47
C PHE A 170 -22.49 -7.98 16.32
N LEU A 171 -22.72 -9.28 16.38
CA LEU A 171 -23.35 -10.06 15.31
C LEU A 171 -24.51 -10.88 15.87
N LEU A 172 -25.65 -10.80 15.20
CA LEU A 172 -26.84 -11.59 15.49
C LEU A 172 -27.05 -12.61 14.38
N THR A 173 -27.01 -13.89 14.73
CA THR A 173 -27.19 -14.98 13.76
C THR A 173 -28.65 -15.18 13.38
N ALA A 174 -28.87 -15.69 12.17
CA ALA A 174 -30.21 -16.13 11.79
C ALA A 174 -30.54 -17.48 12.47
N PRO A 175 -31.80 -17.70 12.88
CA PRO A 175 -32.22 -18.98 13.45
C PRO A 175 -32.06 -20.10 12.41
N SER A 176 -31.38 -21.18 12.78
CA SER A 176 -31.14 -22.33 11.89
C SER A 176 -32.36 -23.26 11.85
N GLU A 177 -32.70 -23.78 10.66
CA GLU A 177 -33.77 -24.78 10.49
C GLU A 177 -33.39 -26.19 10.98
N SER A 178 -32.12 -26.42 11.36
CA SER A 178 -31.62 -27.71 11.85
C SER A 178 -32.27 -28.14 13.17
N SER A 179 -32.22 -29.45 13.47
CA SER A 179 -32.71 -30.06 14.72
C SER A 179 -32.02 -29.53 16.00
N THR A 180 -30.99 -28.68 15.86
CA THR A 180 -30.35 -27.87 16.90
C THR A 180 -31.01 -26.50 17.11
N ARG A 181 -32.26 -26.32 16.68
CA ARG A 181 -33.07 -25.08 16.76
C ARG A 181 -33.04 -24.40 18.15
N TYR A 182 -32.89 -25.17 19.24
CA TYR A 182 -32.80 -24.64 20.61
C TYR A 182 -31.48 -23.95 20.98
N ILE A 183 -30.40 -24.11 20.20
CA ILE A 183 -29.06 -23.59 20.53
C ILE A 183 -28.75 -22.31 19.75
N ALA A 184 -29.21 -22.18 18.51
CA ALA A 184 -28.86 -21.08 17.61
C ALA A 184 -29.82 -19.87 17.65
N ASP A 185 -30.98 -19.99 18.30
CA ASP A 185 -31.92 -18.88 18.49
C ASP A 185 -31.29 -17.85 19.44
N ASP A 186 -31.15 -16.61 18.95
CA ASP A 186 -30.74 -15.40 19.69
C ASP A 186 -29.31 -15.39 20.30
N GLN A 187 -28.34 -16.08 19.70
CA GLN A 187 -26.94 -15.92 20.07
C GLN A 187 -26.36 -14.60 19.54
N LEU A 188 -25.69 -13.87 20.43
CA LEU A 188 -24.95 -12.65 20.14
C LEU A 188 -23.45 -12.95 20.15
N PHE A 189 -22.79 -12.77 19.02
CA PHE A 189 -21.34 -12.91 18.90
C PHE A 189 -20.68 -11.54 18.89
N VAL A 190 -19.43 -11.49 19.37
CA VAL A 190 -18.60 -10.29 19.38
C VAL A 190 -17.27 -10.61 18.72
N LEU A 191 -16.97 -9.91 17.63
CA LEU A 191 -15.67 -10.01 16.96
C LEU A 191 -14.80 -8.79 17.32
N PRO A 192 -13.60 -9.00 17.89
CA PRO A 192 -12.68 -7.91 18.17
C PRO A 192 -11.94 -7.47 16.90
N PHE A 193 -11.67 -6.17 16.80
CA PHE A 193 -10.93 -5.52 15.73
C PHE A 193 -9.83 -4.63 16.30
N ALA A 194 -8.74 -4.52 15.56
CA ALA A 194 -7.72 -3.48 15.78
C ALA A 194 -7.88 -2.40 14.71
N LYS A 195 -7.51 -1.17 15.05
CA LYS A 195 -7.48 -0.05 14.12
C LYS A 195 -6.06 0.43 13.89
N SER A 196 -5.78 0.93 12.70
CA SER A 196 -4.62 1.80 12.51
C SER A 196 -4.79 3.09 13.31
N ALA A 197 -3.75 3.51 14.02
CA ALA A 197 -3.75 4.80 14.71
C ALA A 197 -3.92 5.98 13.74
N VAL A 198 -3.56 5.80 12.46
CA VAL A 198 -3.74 6.80 11.39
C VAL A 198 -5.24 7.10 11.13
N ALA A 199 -6.12 6.13 11.35
CA ALA A 199 -7.56 6.31 11.12
C ALA A 199 -8.22 7.22 12.18
N THR A 200 -7.67 7.24 13.39
CA THR A 200 -8.12 8.08 14.49
C THR A 200 -7.37 9.42 14.52
N LEU A 201 -6.05 9.38 14.27
CA LEU A 201 -5.16 10.53 14.25
C LEU A 201 -4.15 10.38 13.12
N HIS A 202 -4.37 11.12 12.03
CA HIS A 202 -3.41 11.22 10.93
C HIS A 202 -2.31 12.21 11.32
N SER A 203 -1.10 11.71 11.54
CA SER A 203 0.09 12.51 11.77
C SER A 203 1.29 11.87 11.09
N PRO A 204 2.34 12.63 10.76
CA PRO A 204 3.57 12.10 10.17
C PRO A 204 4.12 10.92 10.99
N ASP A 205 4.19 11.06 12.31
CA ASP A 205 4.72 10.03 13.21
C ASP A 205 3.87 8.75 13.20
N ASN A 206 2.54 8.88 13.26
CA ASN A 206 1.64 7.71 13.19
C ASN A 206 1.73 6.99 11.84
N THR A 207 1.98 7.73 10.76
CA THR A 207 2.12 7.14 9.42
C THR A 207 3.48 6.49 9.19
N LYS A 208 4.53 6.92 9.92
CA LYS A 208 5.90 6.37 9.85
C LYS A 208 6.00 5.00 10.52
N HIS A 209 5.25 4.78 11.60
CA HIS A 209 5.30 3.54 12.37
C HIS A 209 4.11 2.62 12.08
N GLY A 210 4.34 1.31 12.10
CA GLY A 210 3.24 0.34 12.13
C GLY A 210 2.54 0.37 13.47
N PHE A 211 1.55 1.25 13.66
CA PHE A 211 0.92 1.52 14.96
C PHE A 211 -0.57 1.16 14.98
N LEU A 212 -0.92 0.19 15.83
CA LEU A 212 -2.29 -0.29 16.00
C LEU A 212 -2.84 0.10 17.37
N GLN A 213 -4.09 0.55 17.36
CA GLN A 213 -4.92 0.82 18.53
C GLN A 213 -5.93 -0.32 18.69
N LEU A 214 -6.03 -0.86 19.89
CA LEU A 214 -7.08 -1.78 20.32
C LEU A 214 -7.83 -1.15 21.51
N ASP A 215 -8.85 -1.83 22.00
CA ASP A 215 -9.66 -1.42 23.15
C ASP A 215 -8.89 -1.46 24.49
N ASP A 216 -7.98 -2.42 24.65
CA ASP A 216 -7.23 -2.67 25.89
C ASP A 216 -5.71 -2.43 25.80
N ARG A 217 -5.19 -2.25 24.58
CA ARG A 217 -3.75 -2.17 24.30
C ARG A 217 -3.45 -1.35 23.06
N VAL A 218 -2.19 -0.97 22.91
CA VAL A 218 -1.62 -0.50 21.65
C VAL A 218 -0.53 -1.47 21.19
N SER A 219 -0.35 -1.62 19.88
CA SER A 219 0.67 -2.51 19.31
C SER A 219 1.56 -1.73 18.35
N VAL A 220 2.88 -1.84 18.53
CA VAL A 220 3.88 -1.14 17.72
C VAL A 220 4.71 -2.16 16.96
N TYR A 221 4.83 -1.96 15.64
CA TYR A 221 5.73 -2.72 14.79
C TYR A 221 7.18 -2.28 15.04
N ARG A 222 8.02 -3.20 15.51
CA ARG A 222 9.44 -2.98 15.80
C ARG A 222 10.37 -3.58 14.75
N GLY A 223 9.85 -4.12 13.66
CA GLY A 223 10.69 -4.73 12.63
C GLY A 223 11.68 -3.73 12.02
N ALA A 224 11.31 -2.45 11.89
CA ALA A 224 12.21 -1.40 11.40
C ALA A 224 13.46 -1.21 12.26
N ASP A 225 13.36 -1.48 13.57
CA ASP A 225 14.47 -1.40 14.53
C ASP A 225 15.36 -2.67 14.50
N CYS A 226 14.92 -3.72 13.82
CA CYS A 226 15.58 -5.01 13.74
C CYS A 226 16.43 -5.14 12.45
N PRO A 227 17.35 -6.13 12.38
CA PRO A 227 18.13 -6.37 11.17
C PRO A 227 17.24 -6.63 9.95
N ASP A 228 17.67 -6.17 8.77
CA ASP A 228 16.95 -6.23 7.49
C ASP A 228 16.23 -7.57 7.20
N LEU A 229 16.84 -8.71 7.51
CA LEU A 229 16.25 -10.04 7.28
C LEU A 229 14.98 -10.30 8.11
N SER A 230 14.88 -9.70 9.30
CA SER A 230 13.71 -9.85 10.16
C SER A 230 12.52 -9.01 9.70
N VAL A 231 12.77 -7.91 8.97
CA VAL A 231 11.73 -7.04 8.41
C VAL A 231 10.92 -7.80 7.36
N ILE A 232 11.59 -8.60 6.53
CA ILE A 232 10.97 -9.30 5.39
C ILE A 232 10.42 -10.66 5.78
N ASN A 233 10.86 -11.23 6.90
CA ASN A 233 10.39 -12.53 7.34
C ASN A 233 9.05 -12.41 8.09
N PRO A 234 7.92 -12.86 7.52
CA PRO A 234 6.59 -12.72 8.10
C PRO A 234 6.39 -13.56 9.39
N GLU A 235 7.27 -14.53 9.64
CA GLU A 235 7.24 -15.36 10.86
C GLU A 235 7.99 -14.74 12.05
N SER A 236 8.64 -13.59 11.85
CA SER A 236 9.33 -12.88 12.93
C SER A 236 8.31 -12.23 13.88
N ASP A 237 8.44 -12.47 15.19
CA ASP A 237 7.64 -11.79 16.20
C ASP A 237 8.18 -10.38 16.46
N VAL A 238 7.79 -9.45 15.59
CA VAL A 238 8.26 -8.06 15.57
C VAL A 238 7.24 -7.09 16.16
N TRP A 239 6.12 -7.59 16.70
CA TRP A 239 5.05 -6.75 17.27
C TRP A 239 5.19 -6.61 18.78
N GLN A 240 5.32 -5.38 19.26
CA GLN A 240 5.32 -5.09 20.68
C GLN A 240 3.90 -4.71 21.13
N HIS A 241 3.28 -5.59 21.91
CA HIS A 241 1.95 -5.33 22.50
C HIS A 241 2.08 -4.69 23.88
N ILE A 242 1.51 -3.48 24.04
CA ILE A 242 1.61 -2.68 25.26
C ILE A 242 0.20 -2.47 25.81
N LYS A 243 -0.12 -3.17 26.91
CA LYS A 243 -1.41 -3.03 27.60
C LYS A 243 -1.54 -1.64 28.23
N ILE A 244 -2.68 -1.02 28.02
CA ILE A 244 -3.03 0.24 28.67
C ILE A 244 -3.41 -0.07 30.13
N PRO A 245 -3.07 0.79 31.11
CA PRO A 245 -3.42 0.56 32.51
C PRO A 245 -4.94 0.38 32.69
N ALA A 246 -5.33 -0.66 33.43
CA ALA A 246 -6.74 -0.95 33.70
C ALA A 246 -7.42 0.21 34.45
N ASP A 247 -6.68 0.90 35.33
CA ASP A 247 -7.16 2.07 36.08
C ASP A 247 -7.64 3.16 35.11
N TYR A 248 -6.84 3.47 34.08
CA TYR A 248 -7.20 4.44 33.05
C TYR A 248 -8.38 3.97 32.20
N ILE A 249 -8.38 2.72 31.74
CA ILE A 249 -9.48 2.19 30.90
C ILE A 249 -10.82 2.23 31.67
N SER A 250 -10.81 1.91 32.96
CA SER A 250 -12.05 1.80 33.75
C SER A 250 -12.87 3.09 33.81
N THR A 251 -12.21 4.25 33.72
CA THR A 251 -12.83 5.59 33.78
C THR A 251 -12.91 6.24 32.40
N ASN A 252 -11.93 6.00 31.53
CA ASN A 252 -11.74 6.74 30.27
C ASN A 252 -12.04 5.95 29.00
N TRP A 253 -12.59 4.73 29.10
CA TRP A 253 -13.06 3.98 27.93
C TRP A 253 -14.28 4.66 27.25
N PRO A 254 -14.41 4.60 25.92
CA PRO A 254 -13.52 3.96 24.94
C PRO A 254 -12.27 4.78 24.62
N ILE A 255 -11.23 4.11 24.14
CA ILE A 255 -10.03 4.76 23.61
C ILE A 255 -10.37 5.45 22.27
N GLU A 256 -10.09 6.74 22.16
CA GLU A 256 -10.46 7.55 20.99
C GLU A 256 -9.29 7.75 20.03
N CYS A 257 -8.09 8.05 20.54
CA CYS A 257 -6.91 8.21 19.71
C CYS A 257 -5.61 7.81 20.43
N SER A 258 -4.58 7.55 19.64
CA SER A 258 -3.23 7.24 20.12
C SER A 258 -2.18 7.90 19.22
N CYS A 259 -1.06 8.32 19.81
CA CYS A 259 0.08 8.85 19.06
C CYS A 259 1.39 8.20 19.49
N ILE A 260 2.34 8.15 18.57
CA ILE A 260 3.70 7.66 18.75
C ILE A 260 4.69 8.80 18.47
N SER A 261 5.83 8.82 19.16
CA SER A 261 6.92 9.74 18.84
C SER A 261 7.65 9.35 17.57
N GLU A 262 8.36 10.30 16.97
CA GLU A 262 9.14 10.05 15.75
C GLU A 262 10.12 8.88 15.89
N ASP A 263 10.75 8.74 17.05
CA ASP A 263 11.70 7.65 17.37
C ASP A 263 11.02 6.35 17.83
N GLY A 264 9.70 6.33 17.90
CA GLY A 264 8.91 5.20 18.34
C GLY A 264 9.01 4.86 19.83
N LYS A 265 9.65 5.69 20.68
CA LYS A 265 9.90 5.34 22.10
C LYS A 265 8.85 5.86 23.07
N LEU A 266 8.15 6.94 22.73
CA LEU A 266 7.10 7.53 23.55
C LEU A 266 5.76 7.26 22.87
N LEU A 267 4.77 6.85 23.65
CA LEU A 267 3.39 6.65 23.18
C LEU A 267 2.46 7.47 24.07
N ALA A 268 1.38 7.99 23.51
CA ALA A 268 0.27 8.52 24.30
C ALA A 268 -1.04 7.94 23.82
N VAL A 269 -1.99 7.81 24.73
CA VAL A 269 -3.32 7.27 24.49
C VAL A 269 -4.34 8.18 25.18
N ALA A 270 -5.36 8.59 24.44
CA ALA A 270 -6.46 9.40 24.94
C ALA A 270 -7.77 8.65 24.76
N GLY A 271 -8.60 8.73 25.79
CA GLY A 271 -9.92 8.10 25.85
C GLY A 271 -11.01 9.13 25.75
N LYS A 272 -12.19 8.77 26.26
CA LYS A 272 -13.33 9.69 26.37
C LYS A 272 -13.01 10.92 27.22
N ARG A 273 -12.12 10.79 28.21
CA ARG A 273 -11.59 11.87 29.04
C ARG A 273 -10.11 11.62 29.28
N GLY A 274 -9.37 12.68 29.60
CA GLY A 274 -7.95 12.57 29.92
C GLY A 274 -7.08 11.98 28.81
N PHE A 275 -5.84 11.72 29.19
CA PHE A 275 -4.87 10.95 28.40
C PHE A 275 -3.82 10.36 29.35
N THR A 276 -3.11 9.34 28.88
CA THR A 276 -1.97 8.74 29.57
C THR A 276 -0.84 8.50 28.58
N HIS A 277 0.40 8.49 29.06
CA HIS A 277 1.55 8.24 28.19
C HIS A 277 2.49 7.17 28.71
N PHE A 278 3.14 6.49 27.77
CA PHE A 278 4.04 5.37 27.99
C PHE A 278 5.44 5.70 27.48
N ASN A 279 6.44 5.16 28.14
CA ASN A 279 7.81 5.18 27.64
C ASN A 279 8.34 3.75 27.49
N SER A 280 8.72 3.38 26.26
CA SER A 280 9.19 2.05 25.91
C SER A 280 10.50 1.67 26.57
N VAL A 281 11.39 2.63 26.81
CA VAL A 281 12.70 2.42 27.46
C VAL A 281 12.51 2.00 28.92
N SER A 282 11.61 2.67 29.63
CA SER A 282 11.33 2.39 31.05
C SER A 282 10.27 1.30 31.25
N GLY A 283 9.45 1.03 30.22
CA GLY A 283 8.32 0.11 30.30
C GLY A 283 7.19 0.60 31.21
N ARG A 284 7.08 1.91 31.48
CA ARG A 284 6.13 2.48 32.44
C ARG A 284 5.15 3.45 31.80
N TRP A 285 3.91 3.37 32.26
CA TRP A 285 2.86 4.36 32.02
C TRP A 285 2.90 5.47 33.05
N LYS A 286 2.45 6.66 32.66
CA LYS A 286 2.26 7.82 33.52
C LYS A 286 0.80 8.25 33.46
N LEU A 287 0.18 8.32 34.63
CA LEU A 287 -1.25 8.62 34.83
C LEU A 287 -1.37 9.99 35.51
N PHE A 288 -2.55 10.59 35.40
CA PHE A 288 -2.86 11.82 36.13
C PHE A 288 -2.80 11.58 37.64
N GLU A 289 -2.24 12.53 38.39
CA GLU A 289 -2.22 12.45 39.87
C GLU A 289 -3.61 12.66 40.48
N ASN A 290 -4.46 13.42 39.79
CA ASN A 290 -5.81 13.75 40.23
C ASN A 290 -6.85 13.35 39.17
N GLU A 291 -7.79 12.48 39.56
CA GLU A 291 -8.84 11.98 38.68
C GLU A 291 -9.81 13.09 38.26
N ASP A 292 -10.09 14.08 39.13
CA ASP A 292 -11.00 15.19 38.79
C ASP A 292 -10.43 16.05 37.66
N GLU A 293 -9.11 16.29 37.66
CA GLU A 293 -8.41 16.99 36.59
C GLU A 293 -8.45 16.20 35.27
N GLU A 294 -8.27 14.89 35.35
CA GLU A 294 -8.35 13.98 34.20
C GLU A 294 -9.75 13.99 33.57
N GLN A 295 -10.80 13.96 34.40
CA GLN A 295 -12.20 13.96 33.94
C GLN A 295 -12.66 15.33 33.42
N ALA A 296 -11.98 16.41 33.77
CA ALA A 296 -12.30 17.76 33.31
C ALA A 296 -11.92 17.99 31.85
N ILE A 297 -10.87 17.31 31.36
CA ILE A 297 -10.32 17.52 30.02
C ILE A 297 -10.75 16.43 29.03
N HIS A 298 -10.82 16.82 27.78
CA HIS A 298 -11.04 15.92 26.66
C HIS A 298 -10.13 16.29 25.50
N VAL A 299 -9.44 15.32 24.93
CA VAL A 299 -8.53 15.56 23.81
C VAL A 299 -9.34 15.76 22.52
N ARG A 300 -9.18 16.93 21.88
CA ARG A 300 -9.84 17.31 20.63
C ARG A 300 -8.81 17.73 19.59
N GLY A 301 -9.02 17.32 18.34
CA GLY A 301 -8.13 17.64 17.21
C GLY A 301 -6.82 16.85 17.16
N GLY A 302 -6.42 16.23 18.28
CA GLY A 302 -5.33 15.27 18.35
C GLY A 302 -4.29 15.60 19.42
N MET A 303 -3.27 14.75 19.47
CA MET A 303 -2.08 14.87 20.30
C MET A 303 -0.86 14.37 19.54
N GLN A 304 0.29 15.02 19.70
CA GLN A 304 1.52 14.63 19.01
C GLN A 304 2.74 14.94 19.89
N TRP A 305 3.77 14.10 19.77
CA TRP A 305 5.04 14.32 20.46
C TRP A 305 5.92 15.27 19.66
N PHE A 306 6.51 16.23 20.36
CA PHE A 306 7.65 17.00 19.88
C PHE A 306 8.79 16.76 20.86
N GLU A 307 9.78 15.98 20.43
CA GLU A 307 10.85 15.47 21.30
C GLU A 307 10.28 14.79 22.57
N ASN A 308 10.49 15.37 23.76
CA ASN A 308 10.00 14.89 25.04
C ASN A 308 8.75 15.64 25.56
N ILE A 309 8.14 16.48 24.71
CA ILE A 309 6.97 17.28 25.05
C ILE A 309 5.76 16.72 24.29
N LEU A 310 4.69 16.41 25.02
CA LEU A 310 3.41 16.05 24.42
C LEU A 310 2.59 17.31 24.20
N VAL A 311 2.28 17.60 22.93
CA VAL A 311 1.38 18.67 22.52
C VAL A 311 -0.02 18.09 22.41
N THR A 312 -0.98 18.70 23.10
CA THR A 312 -2.37 18.22 23.13
C THR A 312 -3.34 19.33 22.85
N GLY A 313 -4.34 19.06 22.00
CA GLY A 313 -5.52 19.90 21.88
C GLY A 313 -6.56 19.49 22.93
N ILE A 314 -6.96 20.43 23.79
CA ILE A 314 -7.85 20.16 24.92
C ILE A 314 -9.14 20.97 24.80
N ASP A 315 -10.24 20.30 25.08
CA ASP A 315 -11.56 20.86 25.34
C ASP A 315 -11.89 20.66 26.83
N GLU A 316 -11.94 21.78 27.55
CA GLU A 316 -12.32 21.85 28.95
C GLU A 316 -13.68 22.55 29.06
N ALA A 317 -14.75 21.76 29.05
CA ALA A 317 -16.14 22.21 29.12
C ALA A 317 -16.51 23.31 28.09
N GLY A 318 -15.98 23.22 26.87
CA GLY A 318 -16.21 24.19 25.78
C GLY A 318 -15.16 25.29 25.68
N SER A 319 -14.15 25.30 26.55
CA SER A 319 -12.96 26.14 26.41
C SER A 319 -11.88 25.36 25.69
N TYR A 320 -11.40 25.88 24.57
CA TYR A 320 -10.41 25.20 23.73
C TYR A 320 -9.02 25.75 24.00
N SER A 321 -8.03 24.88 24.16
CA SER A 321 -6.64 25.30 24.32
C SER A 321 -5.66 24.26 23.77
N ILE A 322 -4.46 24.71 23.46
CA ILE A 322 -3.29 23.85 23.26
C ILE A 322 -2.50 23.83 24.54
N ARG A 323 -2.18 22.63 25.02
CA ARG A 323 -1.36 22.44 26.23
C ARG A 323 -0.15 21.58 25.95
N LEU A 324 0.99 21.99 26.51
CA LEU A 324 2.28 21.33 26.43
C LEU A 324 2.61 20.61 27.74
N PHE A 325 2.88 19.31 27.69
CA PHE A 325 3.22 18.50 28.85
C PHE A 325 4.61 17.87 28.69
N ALA A 326 5.53 18.17 29.61
CA ALA A 326 6.82 17.49 29.66
C ALA A 326 6.64 16.04 30.11
N ARG A 327 7.24 15.10 29.39
CA ARG A 327 7.25 13.67 29.75
C ARG A 327 7.85 13.41 31.14
N GLU A 328 8.79 14.25 31.58
CA GLU A 328 9.48 14.12 32.88
C GLU A 328 8.63 14.60 34.06
N ASN A 329 7.84 15.67 33.87
CA ASN A 329 6.99 16.28 34.89
C ASN A 329 5.78 15.42 35.26
N THR A 330 5.31 15.49 36.50
CA THR A 330 4.13 14.72 36.90
C THR A 330 2.92 15.13 36.06
N LEU A 331 2.11 14.16 35.68
CA LEU A 331 0.99 14.42 34.78
C LEU A 331 -0.13 15.05 35.61
N SER A 332 -0.27 16.38 35.49
CA SER A 332 -1.29 17.18 36.14
C SER A 332 -1.52 18.45 35.34
N LEU A 333 -2.70 19.07 35.48
CA LEU A 333 -2.97 20.34 34.83
C LEU A 333 -2.13 21.48 35.43
N SER A 334 -1.79 21.37 36.72
CA SER A 334 -0.94 22.34 37.41
C SER A 334 0.51 22.39 36.91
N GLN A 335 1.02 21.29 36.35
CA GLN A 335 2.37 21.18 35.78
C GLN A 335 2.40 21.28 34.25
N CYS A 336 1.32 21.79 33.65
CA CYS A 336 1.30 22.16 32.25
C CYS A 336 2.39 23.22 31.98
N LEU A 337 3.28 22.95 31.01
CA LEU A 337 4.39 23.84 30.68
C LEU A 337 3.90 25.15 30.07
N PHE A 338 2.89 25.05 29.22
CA PHE A 338 2.35 26.17 28.46
C PHE A 338 0.91 25.90 28.05
N GLU A 339 0.08 26.93 28.10
CA GLU A 339 -1.30 26.91 27.66
C GLU A 339 -1.56 28.05 26.69
N HIS A 340 -2.11 27.73 25.52
CA HIS A 340 -2.54 28.69 24.52
C HIS A 340 -4.05 28.57 24.27
N PRO A 341 -4.87 29.56 24.65
CA PRO A 341 -6.31 29.51 24.44
C PRO A 341 -6.69 29.73 22.97
N LEU A 342 -7.70 29.00 22.50
CA LEU A 342 -8.25 29.08 21.14
C LEU A 342 -9.73 29.45 21.19
N GLN A 343 -10.19 30.18 20.17
CA GLN A 343 -11.60 30.63 20.08
C GLN A 343 -12.54 29.54 19.56
N HIS A 344 -12.02 28.61 18.77
CA HIS A 344 -12.80 27.60 18.07
C HIS A 344 -12.23 26.19 18.35
N PRO A 345 -13.08 25.14 18.33
CA PRO A 345 -12.65 23.77 18.53
C PRO A 345 -11.60 23.35 17.49
N ILE A 346 -10.58 22.63 17.97
CA ILE A 346 -9.50 22.10 17.15
C ILE A 346 -10.02 20.87 16.39
N VAL A 347 -9.76 20.84 15.08
CA VAL A 347 -10.15 19.74 14.19
C VAL A 347 -8.96 18.85 13.85
N LEU A 348 -7.82 19.44 13.52
CA LEU A 348 -6.57 18.71 13.26
C LEU A 348 -5.39 19.44 13.89
N LEU A 349 -4.44 18.64 14.40
CA LEU A 349 -3.16 19.08 14.91
C LEU A 349 -2.07 18.27 14.20
N SER A 350 -1.06 18.94 13.66
CA SER A 350 0.10 18.28 13.03
C SER A 350 1.37 19.06 13.33
N ILE A 351 2.45 18.35 13.67
CA ILE A 351 3.77 18.90 13.93
C ILE A 351 4.71 18.43 12.82
N HIS A 352 5.45 19.39 12.27
CA HIS A 352 6.51 19.20 11.28
C HIS A 352 7.73 19.98 11.75
N ASP A 353 8.81 19.28 12.08
CA ASP A 353 10.01 19.86 12.67
C ASP A 353 9.64 20.67 13.92
N THR A 354 9.89 21.98 13.91
CA THR A 354 9.53 22.91 14.97
C THR A 354 8.17 23.58 14.76
N SER A 355 7.53 23.34 13.62
CA SER A 355 6.29 23.99 13.21
C SER A 355 5.06 23.17 13.60
N LEU A 356 4.20 23.79 14.40
CA LEU A 356 2.90 23.29 14.80
C LEU A 356 1.81 23.91 13.93
N LEU A 357 1.05 23.06 13.26
CA LEU A 357 -0.09 23.40 12.43
C LEU A 357 -1.39 23.06 13.15
N ILE A 358 -2.28 24.04 13.27
CA ILE A 358 -3.56 23.90 13.96
C ILE A 358 -4.68 24.31 13.02
N TYR A 359 -5.57 23.37 12.72
CA TYR A 359 -6.76 23.64 11.93
C TYR A 359 -8.00 23.59 12.82
N THR A 360 -8.80 24.66 12.82
CA THR A 360 -9.96 24.80 13.72
C THR A 360 -11.29 24.82 12.96
N SER A 361 -12.40 24.70 13.69
CA SER A 361 -13.74 24.57 13.11
C SER A 361 -14.27 25.83 12.41
N ASP A 362 -13.58 26.97 12.53
CA ASP A 362 -13.88 28.18 11.75
C ASP A 362 -13.24 28.17 10.36
N ASN A 363 -12.61 27.04 9.98
CA ASN A 363 -11.92 26.86 8.72
C ASN A 363 -10.61 27.66 8.59
N THR A 364 -9.99 28.01 9.71
CA THR A 364 -8.67 28.67 9.77
C THR A 364 -7.58 27.67 10.13
N LEU A 365 -6.48 27.70 9.38
CA LEU A 365 -5.20 27.10 9.71
C LEU A 365 -4.29 28.15 10.34
N SER A 366 -3.76 27.85 11.51
CA SER A 366 -2.76 28.68 12.20
C SER A 366 -1.43 27.95 12.29
N HIS A 367 -0.35 28.68 12.04
CA HIS A 367 1.02 28.19 12.15
C HIS A 367 1.69 28.79 13.39
N PHE A 368 2.26 27.91 14.19
CA PHE A 368 3.03 28.24 15.38
C PHE A 368 4.41 27.59 15.30
N ILE A 369 5.41 28.20 15.91
CA ILE A 369 6.72 27.58 16.15
C ILE A 369 6.81 27.19 17.62
N ILE A 370 7.23 25.96 17.87
CA ILE A 370 7.55 25.45 19.20
C ILE A 370 8.97 25.87 19.54
N LYS A 371 9.13 26.76 20.52
CA LYS A 371 10.44 27.25 20.97
C LYS A 371 10.45 27.43 22.48
N ASP A 372 11.52 26.96 23.13
CA ASP A 372 11.74 27.12 24.57
C ASP A 372 10.53 26.69 25.44
N GLN A 373 9.88 25.57 25.08
CA GLN A 373 8.66 25.05 25.73
C GLN A 373 7.42 25.95 25.64
N GLY A 374 7.41 26.93 24.73
CA GLY A 374 6.25 27.77 24.41
C GLY A 374 5.89 27.74 22.92
N LEU A 375 4.86 28.49 22.55
CA LEU A 375 4.40 28.65 21.17
C LEU A 375 4.50 30.11 20.72
N ILE A 376 5.05 30.32 19.53
CA ILE A 376 5.12 31.62 18.86
C ILE A 376 4.20 31.55 17.65
N GLN A 377 3.18 32.41 17.58
CA GLN A 377 2.28 32.47 16.44
C GLN A 377 2.96 33.20 15.27
N CYS A 378 3.07 32.53 14.12
CA CYS A 378 3.76 33.07 12.94
C CYS A 378 2.76 33.60 11.90
N GLY A 379 1.65 32.89 11.69
CA GLY A 379 0.65 33.28 10.72
C GLY A 379 -0.64 32.47 10.80
N SER A 380 -1.66 32.92 10.07
CA SER A 380 -2.92 32.21 9.93
C SER A 380 -3.53 32.42 8.56
N ILE A 381 -4.16 31.38 8.01
CA ILE A 381 -4.85 31.41 6.72
C ILE A 381 -6.23 30.75 6.84
N GLY A 382 -7.25 31.39 6.25
CA GLY A 382 -8.59 30.83 6.12
C GLY A 382 -8.74 30.02 4.83
N PHE A 383 -9.41 28.86 4.90
CA PHE A 383 -9.74 28.01 3.75
C PHE A 383 -11.21 28.11 3.32
N GLU A 384 -11.83 29.27 3.56
CA GLU A 384 -13.20 29.55 3.16
C GLU A 384 -13.36 29.38 1.64
N GLY A 385 -14.36 28.60 1.22
CA GLY A 385 -14.59 28.26 -0.20
C GLY A 385 -13.75 27.10 -0.73
N ILE A 386 -12.69 26.66 -0.04
CA ILE A 386 -11.87 25.48 -0.38
C ILE A 386 -12.44 24.26 0.35
N VAL A 387 -12.53 24.34 1.68
CA VAL A 387 -13.08 23.28 2.53
C VAL A 387 -14.52 23.64 2.91
N GLY A 388 -15.49 22.90 2.38
CA GLY A 388 -16.91 23.19 2.62
C GLY A 388 -17.37 22.89 4.06
N ASN A 389 -16.84 21.83 4.67
CA ASN A 389 -17.08 21.51 6.09
C ASN A 389 -15.74 21.12 6.73
N PRO A 390 -15.24 21.88 7.73
CA PRO A 390 -13.93 21.64 8.33
C PRO A 390 -13.84 20.26 8.99
N LEU A 391 -14.94 19.72 9.53
CA LEU A 391 -14.97 18.38 10.15
C LEU A 391 -14.72 17.23 9.16
N ARG A 392 -14.70 17.51 7.85
CA ARG A 392 -14.34 16.53 6.81
C ARG A 392 -12.84 16.48 6.55
N ALA A 393 -12.05 17.42 7.08
CA ALA A 393 -10.60 17.32 7.04
C ALA A 393 -10.17 16.19 7.98
N ARG A 394 -9.38 15.25 7.46
CA ARG A 394 -8.94 14.04 8.17
C ARG A 394 -7.43 13.95 8.36
N GLY A 395 -6.67 14.69 7.57
CA GLY A 395 -5.22 14.75 7.63
C GLY A 395 -4.72 16.07 7.05
N MET A 396 -3.61 16.55 7.58
CA MET A 396 -2.99 17.81 7.19
C MET A 396 -1.49 17.70 7.33
N SER A 397 -0.79 18.13 6.29
CA SER A 397 0.66 18.30 6.33
C SER A 397 1.07 19.41 5.39
N TRP A 398 2.34 19.78 5.42
CA TRP A 398 2.88 20.70 4.44
C TRP A 398 4.28 20.29 3.98
N LEU A 399 4.70 20.85 2.85
CA LEU A 399 6.02 20.66 2.26
C LEU A 399 6.62 22.05 2.04
N VAL A 400 7.70 22.36 2.77
CA VAL A 400 8.42 23.64 2.70
C VAL A 400 9.62 23.48 1.77
N PRO A 401 9.70 24.15 0.61
CA PRO A 401 10.82 23.97 -0.33
C PRO A 401 12.20 24.08 0.33
N ASP A 402 13.15 23.26 -0.11
CA ASP A 402 14.48 23.13 0.53
C ASP A 402 15.22 24.48 0.62
N ALA A 403 15.04 25.37 -0.36
CA ALA A 403 15.62 26.71 -0.32
C ALA A 403 15.12 27.54 0.88
N GLN A 404 13.82 27.44 1.21
CA GLN A 404 13.23 28.10 2.37
C GLN A 404 13.60 27.37 3.66
N HIS A 405 13.65 26.04 3.64
CA HIS A 405 14.02 25.25 4.83
C HIS A 405 15.47 25.47 5.25
N CYS A 406 16.41 25.45 4.30
CA CYS A 406 17.84 25.59 4.58
C CYS A 406 18.30 27.03 4.82
N PHE A 407 17.67 28.02 4.18
CA PHE A 407 18.15 29.41 4.19
C PHE A 407 17.11 30.45 4.63
N GLY A 408 15.84 30.06 4.74
CA GLY A 408 14.75 30.93 5.13
C GLY A 408 14.54 31.03 6.64
N GLU A 409 13.75 32.00 7.04
CA GLU A 409 13.28 32.13 8.43
C GLU A 409 11.99 31.31 8.61
N PRO A 410 11.91 30.41 9.60
CA PRO A 410 10.74 29.55 9.81
C PRO A 410 9.43 30.31 10.02
N GLU A 411 9.50 31.55 10.53
CA GLU A 411 8.32 32.41 10.73
C GLU A 411 7.59 32.73 9.41
N ASN A 412 8.30 32.69 8.29
CA ASN A 412 7.77 32.96 6.96
C ASN A 412 7.45 31.68 6.16
N ASP A 413 7.52 30.50 6.79
CA ASP A 413 7.33 29.23 6.08
C ASP A 413 5.95 29.11 5.45
N LEU A 414 4.93 29.70 6.08
CA LEU A 414 3.58 29.73 5.52
C LEU A 414 3.56 30.34 4.11
N ASP A 415 4.39 31.34 3.81
CA ASP A 415 4.39 31.99 2.49
C ASP A 415 4.91 31.11 1.35
N TYR A 416 5.66 30.05 1.67
CA TYR A 416 6.32 29.16 0.71
C TYR A 416 5.84 27.71 0.80
N ALA A 417 5.24 27.33 1.92
CA ALA A 417 4.79 25.98 2.18
C ALA A 417 3.65 25.58 1.23
N THR A 418 3.83 24.43 0.57
CA THR A 418 2.74 23.75 -0.12
C THR A 418 1.96 22.93 0.90
N ILE A 419 0.68 23.23 1.10
CA ILE A 419 -0.16 22.57 2.11
C ILE A 419 -0.89 21.39 1.46
N VAL A 420 -0.85 20.24 2.12
CA VAL A 420 -1.55 19.02 1.74
C VAL A 420 -2.70 18.79 2.73
N LEU A 421 -3.92 18.69 2.21
CA LEU A 421 -5.12 18.43 3.00
C LEU A 421 -5.82 17.18 2.48
N LEU A 422 -6.19 16.28 3.39
CA LEU A 422 -7.07 15.15 3.10
C LEU A 422 -8.49 15.49 3.54
N VAL A 423 -9.36 15.81 2.58
CA VAL A 423 -10.74 16.24 2.83
C VAL A 423 -11.72 15.22 2.26
N GLY A 424 -12.44 14.50 3.13
CA GLY A 424 -13.24 13.34 2.72
C GLY A 424 -12.34 12.28 2.08
N GLY A 425 -12.56 11.93 0.82
CA GLY A 425 -11.72 11.03 0.04
C GLY A 425 -10.68 11.73 -0.86
N LYS A 426 -10.51 13.05 -0.77
CA LYS A 426 -9.70 13.82 -1.73
C LYS A 426 -8.43 14.34 -1.10
N VAL A 427 -7.30 14.11 -1.77
CA VAL A 427 -6.03 14.78 -1.44
C VAL A 427 -5.97 16.08 -2.23
N VAL A 428 -5.98 17.19 -1.49
CA VAL A 428 -5.96 18.55 -2.02
C VAL A 428 -4.61 19.15 -1.72
N LEU A 429 -3.97 19.68 -2.75
CA LEU A 429 -2.73 20.42 -2.68
C LEU A 429 -3.02 21.91 -2.83
N LEU A 430 -2.56 22.70 -1.86
CA LEU A 430 -2.65 24.14 -1.88
C LEU A 430 -1.25 24.70 -2.08
N ARG A 431 -1.03 25.36 -3.22
CA ARG A 431 0.26 25.95 -3.57
C ARG A 431 0.25 27.46 -3.37
N PRO A 432 1.27 28.06 -2.76
CA PRO A 432 1.35 29.50 -2.62
C PRO A 432 1.65 30.15 -3.98
N GLN A 433 0.86 31.15 -4.33
CA GLN A 433 1.07 32.07 -5.45
C GLN A 433 1.26 33.47 -4.88
N ARG A 434 2.42 34.06 -5.19
CA ARG A 434 2.74 35.44 -4.79
C ARG A 434 2.14 36.42 -5.78
N SER A 435 1.25 37.27 -5.28
CA SER A 435 0.79 38.44 -6.04
C SER A 435 1.83 39.57 -5.95
N GLU A 436 1.84 40.49 -6.92
CA GLU A 436 2.72 41.67 -6.95
C GLU A 436 2.61 42.57 -5.68
N ARG A 437 1.54 42.39 -4.89
CA ARG A 437 1.25 43.15 -3.66
C ARG A 437 1.69 42.44 -2.37
N ALA A 438 2.48 41.38 -2.45
CA ALA A 438 2.96 40.57 -1.30
C ALA A 438 1.87 39.82 -0.51
N GLU A 439 0.62 39.80 -0.97
CA GLU A 439 -0.39 38.86 -0.46
C GLU A 439 -0.18 37.47 -1.10
N VAL A 440 -0.05 36.44 -0.27
CA VAL A 440 0.02 35.04 -0.69
C VAL A 440 -1.39 34.52 -0.91
N LYS A 441 -1.69 34.10 -2.13
CA LYS A 441 -2.93 33.39 -2.46
C LYS A 441 -2.59 31.93 -2.68
N TYR A 442 -3.47 31.03 -2.25
CA TYR A 442 -3.26 29.62 -2.50
C TYR A 442 -4.09 29.15 -3.68
N ASP A 443 -3.44 28.45 -4.59
CA ASP A 443 -4.11 27.76 -5.69
C ASP A 443 -4.38 26.31 -5.32
N MET A 444 -5.60 25.85 -5.59
CA MET A 444 -6.11 24.56 -5.14
C MET A 444 -6.08 23.54 -6.28
N HIS A 445 -5.36 22.45 -6.08
CA HIS A 445 -5.28 21.32 -7.00
C HIS A 445 -5.70 20.03 -6.31
N ILE A 446 -6.64 19.28 -6.90
CA ILE A 446 -7.02 17.95 -6.40
C ILE A 446 -6.07 16.93 -7.05
N LEU A 447 -5.25 16.25 -6.25
CA LEU A 447 -4.26 15.28 -6.73
C LEU A 447 -4.86 13.89 -6.95
N ALA A 448 -5.68 13.45 -6.02
CA ALA A 448 -6.34 12.15 -6.07
C ALA A 448 -7.70 12.20 -5.36
N ASP A 449 -8.59 11.29 -5.77
CA ASP A 449 -9.86 10.98 -5.12
C ASP A 449 -9.80 9.55 -4.59
N HIS A 450 -10.80 9.18 -3.77
CA HIS A 450 -10.90 7.86 -3.13
C HIS A 450 -9.69 7.49 -2.25
N VAL A 451 -9.04 8.47 -1.63
CA VAL A 451 -7.88 8.27 -0.74
C VAL A 451 -8.31 8.05 0.71
N GLU A 452 -7.89 6.95 1.31
CA GLU A 452 -8.13 6.66 2.72
C GLU A 452 -7.16 7.42 3.64
N PHE A 453 -5.87 7.40 3.33
CA PHE A 453 -4.80 8.12 4.02
C PHE A 453 -3.59 8.25 3.09
N TYR A 454 -2.66 9.13 3.47
CA TYR A 454 -1.44 9.39 2.71
C TYR A 454 -0.20 9.43 3.63
N TRP A 455 0.97 9.27 3.03
CA TRP A 455 2.29 9.46 3.64
C TRP A 455 3.00 10.60 2.89
N ALA A 456 3.62 11.50 3.65
CA ALA A 456 4.51 12.53 3.11
C ALA A 456 5.96 12.13 3.41
N GLY A 457 6.83 12.24 2.41
CA GLY A 457 8.16 11.62 2.40
C GLY A 457 9.23 12.29 3.25
N ARG A 458 8.90 13.35 4.01
CA ARG A 458 9.87 13.99 4.90
C ARG A 458 10.21 13.09 6.07
N GLN A 459 11.24 12.27 5.87
CA GLN A 459 11.86 11.47 6.90
C GLN A 459 13.25 12.04 7.12
N PHE A 460 13.48 12.66 8.28
CA PHE A 460 14.84 12.92 8.73
C PHE A 460 15.47 11.56 9.00
N THR A 461 16.41 11.16 8.15
CA THR A 461 17.40 10.19 8.56
C THR A 461 18.34 10.88 9.53
N ASN A 462 18.73 10.22 10.62
CA ASN A 462 19.73 10.70 11.59
C ASN A 462 21.14 10.89 10.98
N HIS A 463 21.24 10.86 9.65
CA HIS A 463 22.44 11.08 8.86
C HIS A 463 22.09 12.15 7.83
N ASP A 464 22.93 13.19 7.71
CA ASP A 464 22.86 14.37 6.83
C ASP A 464 22.77 14.06 5.30
N GLU A 465 22.30 12.89 4.91
CA GLU A 465 22.06 12.51 3.52
C GLU A 465 20.61 12.87 3.14
N LEU A 466 20.43 13.92 2.34
CA LEU A 466 19.14 14.28 1.72
C LEU A 466 18.52 13.03 1.08
N GLY A 467 17.31 12.66 1.52
CA GLY A 467 16.62 11.48 1.03
C GLY A 467 16.04 11.72 -0.36
N LEU A 468 16.28 10.81 -1.31
CA LEU A 468 15.72 10.88 -2.68
C LEU A 468 14.18 10.95 -2.74
N LEU A 469 13.50 10.59 -1.64
CA LEU A 469 12.05 10.55 -1.51
C LEU A 469 11.52 11.62 -0.54
N GLU A 470 12.31 12.60 -0.12
CA GLU A 470 11.93 13.57 0.90
C GLU A 470 10.67 14.39 0.55
N ASN A 471 10.54 14.77 -0.72
CA ASN A 471 9.39 15.52 -1.23
C ASN A 471 8.33 14.63 -1.89
N SER A 472 8.40 13.32 -1.67
CA SER A 472 7.44 12.37 -2.24
C SER A 472 6.11 12.36 -1.45
N LEU A 473 5.02 12.09 -2.15
CA LEU A 473 3.69 11.94 -1.58
C LEU A 473 3.12 10.58 -2.00
N TRP A 474 2.56 9.84 -1.07
CA TRP A 474 2.06 8.49 -1.29
C TRP A 474 0.62 8.44 -0.78
N ALA A 475 -0.34 7.98 -1.57
CA ALA A 475 -1.74 7.94 -1.19
C ALA A 475 -2.32 6.55 -1.43
N TRP A 476 -3.02 6.02 -0.43
CA TRP A 476 -3.72 4.74 -0.53
C TRP A 476 -5.17 4.94 -0.99
N ASP A 477 -5.53 4.38 -2.15
CA ASP A 477 -6.87 4.55 -2.75
C ASP A 477 -7.86 3.40 -2.43
N GLY A 478 -7.45 2.46 -1.59
CA GLY A 478 -8.22 1.24 -1.28
C GLY A 478 -7.81 0.01 -2.10
N LYS A 479 -7.05 0.16 -3.19
CA LYS A 479 -6.55 -0.97 -3.99
C LYS A 479 -5.07 -0.87 -4.34
N GLN A 480 -4.58 0.35 -4.53
CA GLN A 480 -3.24 0.66 -5.00
C GLN A 480 -2.73 1.89 -4.27
N ILE A 481 -1.40 2.01 -4.22
CA ILE A 481 -0.74 3.23 -3.76
C ILE A 481 -0.41 4.09 -4.97
N VAL A 482 -0.85 5.33 -4.93
CA VAL A 482 -0.48 6.37 -5.89
C VAL A 482 0.68 7.16 -5.30
N VAL A 483 1.79 7.23 -6.02
CA VAL A 483 3.04 7.87 -5.59
C VAL A 483 3.34 9.04 -6.52
N TRP A 484 3.58 10.20 -5.93
CA TRP A 484 4.22 11.34 -6.57
C TRP A 484 5.64 11.43 -6.04
N LEU A 485 6.64 11.11 -6.87
CA LEU A 485 8.04 11.05 -6.42
C LEU A 485 8.57 12.43 -5.98
N ASP A 486 8.03 13.49 -6.57
CA ASP A 486 8.26 14.87 -6.14
C ASP A 486 6.94 15.65 -6.25
N ALA A 487 6.33 15.94 -5.11
CA ALA A 487 5.06 16.68 -5.03
C ALA A 487 5.25 18.20 -5.25
N LEU A 488 6.45 18.72 -5.05
CA LEU A 488 6.79 20.13 -5.28
C LEU A 488 7.00 20.41 -6.77
N ALA A 489 7.50 19.45 -7.54
CA ALA A 489 7.82 19.61 -8.97
C ALA A 489 6.66 19.31 -9.95
N LEU A 490 5.43 19.07 -9.50
CA LEU A 490 4.34 18.64 -10.40
C LEU A 490 3.94 19.68 -11.48
N ASP A 491 4.40 20.94 -11.36
CA ASP A 491 4.29 21.96 -12.41
C ASP A 491 5.67 22.55 -12.73
N GLY A 492 6.33 22.04 -13.77
CA GLY A 492 7.71 22.37 -14.16
C GLY A 492 7.98 23.79 -14.67
N ASP A 493 7.23 24.81 -14.25
CA ASP A 493 7.35 26.17 -14.83
C ASP A 493 7.73 27.32 -13.91
N ASN A 494 7.70 27.21 -12.57
CA ASN A 494 7.91 28.39 -11.71
C ASN A 494 8.82 28.20 -10.47
N PHE A 495 9.98 27.58 -10.64
CA PHE A 495 11.10 27.79 -9.70
C PHE A 495 12.11 28.79 -10.31
N PRO A 496 12.29 29.99 -9.73
CA PRO A 496 13.34 30.91 -10.18
C PRO A 496 14.70 30.37 -9.71
N GLY A 497 15.44 29.72 -10.60
CA GLY A 497 16.79 29.23 -10.29
C GLY A 497 17.37 28.18 -11.24
N ARG A 498 16.56 27.53 -12.07
CA ARG A 498 17.05 26.61 -13.12
C ARG A 498 17.03 27.34 -14.46
N GLU A 499 18.17 27.87 -14.89
CA GLU A 499 18.32 28.48 -16.22
C GLU A 499 17.91 27.46 -17.30
N LYS A 500 16.77 27.72 -17.96
CA LYS A 500 16.34 26.96 -19.13
C LYS A 500 17.25 27.33 -20.30
N ILE A 501 18.17 26.44 -20.65
CA ILE A 501 18.73 26.41 -22.02
C ILE A 501 17.57 26.04 -22.94
N ALA A 502 17.14 27.00 -23.75
CA ALA A 502 15.99 26.89 -24.62
C ALA A 502 16.22 25.84 -25.73
N SER A 503 15.58 24.68 -25.61
CA SER A 503 15.16 23.86 -26.76
C SER A 503 13.63 23.85 -26.81
N GLY A 504 13.09 24.40 -27.89
CA GLY A 504 11.67 24.64 -28.09
C GLY A 504 10.89 23.39 -28.43
N ASP A 505 10.64 22.55 -27.44
CA ASP A 505 9.57 21.55 -27.51
C ASP A 505 8.50 21.86 -26.46
N LYS A 506 7.24 21.84 -26.90
CA LYS A 506 6.07 22.02 -26.03
C LYS A 506 6.01 20.84 -25.07
N CYS A 507 6.65 20.95 -23.90
CA CYS A 507 6.58 19.95 -22.84
C CYS A 507 5.13 19.80 -22.38
N GLN A 508 4.57 18.61 -22.59
CA GLN A 508 3.38 18.16 -21.85
C GLN A 508 3.73 18.14 -20.36
N PRO A 509 2.81 18.47 -19.44
CA PRO A 509 3.07 18.34 -18.01
C PRO A 509 3.44 16.88 -17.72
N PHE A 510 4.70 16.65 -17.35
CA PHE A 510 5.20 15.32 -17.01
C PHE A 510 4.45 14.85 -15.75
N GLU A 511 3.48 13.94 -15.89
CA GLU A 511 2.83 13.35 -14.74
C GLU A 511 3.86 12.48 -13.99
N SER A 512 4.48 13.00 -12.94
CA SER A 512 5.35 12.25 -12.00
C SER A 512 4.57 11.30 -11.09
N ARG A 513 3.52 10.67 -11.63
CA ARG A 513 2.59 9.78 -10.93
C ARG A 513 2.92 8.32 -11.24
N LEU A 514 3.26 7.55 -10.22
CA LEU A 514 3.44 6.11 -10.23
C LEU A 514 2.27 5.45 -9.48
N THR A 515 1.80 4.31 -9.96
CA THR A 515 0.76 3.52 -9.29
C THR A 515 1.32 2.14 -9.00
N ILE A 516 1.24 1.72 -7.73
CA ILE A 516 1.72 0.42 -7.27
C ILE A 516 0.51 -0.37 -6.71
N PRO A 517 0.08 -1.46 -7.35
CA PRO A 517 -0.98 -2.29 -6.81
C PRO A 517 -0.50 -2.98 -5.53
N LEU A 518 -1.37 -3.10 -4.52
CA LEU A 518 -1.05 -3.85 -3.30
C LEU A 518 -2.13 -4.87 -2.97
N ASN A 519 -1.67 -6.04 -2.55
CA ASN A 519 -2.52 -7.16 -2.20
C ASN A 519 -2.88 -7.22 -0.72
N PHE A 520 -2.66 -6.17 0.06
CA PHE A 520 -3.03 -6.08 1.47
C PHE A 520 -3.31 -4.62 1.87
N HIS A 521 -3.88 -4.40 3.06
CA HIS A 521 -4.09 -3.03 3.58
C HIS A 521 -2.80 -2.47 4.18
N PRO A 522 -2.23 -1.40 3.61
CA PRO A 522 -0.95 -0.85 4.07
C PRO A 522 -1.13 -0.10 5.40
N LEU A 523 -0.16 -0.25 6.29
CA LEU A 523 -0.11 0.43 7.58
C LEU A 523 0.98 1.52 7.60
N SER A 524 2.16 1.22 7.06
CA SER A 524 3.29 2.15 6.99
C SER A 524 4.15 1.89 5.74
N VAL A 525 4.85 2.95 5.29
CA VAL A 525 5.86 2.91 4.25
C VAL A 525 7.24 3.15 4.89
N LEU A 526 8.07 2.10 4.95
CA LEU A 526 9.46 2.24 5.36
C LEU A 526 10.28 2.70 4.16
N MET A 527 10.36 4.01 3.95
CA MET A 527 11.01 4.57 2.77
C MET A 527 12.52 4.30 2.76
N ASP A 528 13.17 4.33 3.93
CA ASP A 528 14.60 3.99 4.09
C ASP A 528 14.92 2.52 3.77
N LYS A 529 13.93 1.62 3.96
CA LYS A 529 14.05 0.18 3.68
C LYS A 529 13.46 -0.24 2.32
N GLY A 530 12.70 0.63 1.65
CA GLY A 530 12.08 0.26 0.38
C GLY A 530 10.92 -0.74 0.52
N ILE A 531 10.24 -0.77 1.67
CA ILE A 531 9.24 -1.79 2.03
C ILE A 531 7.90 -1.15 2.40
N PHE A 532 6.81 -1.72 1.87
CA PHE A 532 5.46 -1.56 2.39
C PHE A 532 5.20 -2.57 3.49
N ILE A 533 4.66 -2.11 4.61
CA ILE A 533 4.17 -2.98 5.67
C ILE A 533 2.67 -2.84 5.73
N GLY A 534 1.98 -3.97 5.77
CA GLY A 534 0.56 -4.00 6.04
C GLY A 534 0.14 -5.22 6.82
N ILE A 535 -1.15 -5.27 7.06
CA ILE A 535 -1.76 -6.25 7.95
C ILE A 535 -2.96 -6.87 7.26
N GLU A 536 -3.12 -8.17 7.46
CA GLU A 536 -4.33 -8.88 7.09
C GLU A 536 -4.82 -9.78 8.23
N GLN A 537 -6.13 -9.97 8.30
CA GLN A 537 -6.74 -10.92 9.22
C GLN A 537 -6.89 -12.27 8.51
N LYS A 538 -6.28 -13.32 9.07
CA LYS A 538 -6.45 -14.69 8.60
C LYS A 538 -7.33 -15.47 9.56
N THR A 539 -8.42 -16.03 9.02
CA THR A 539 -9.28 -16.98 9.74
C THR A 539 -8.70 -18.39 9.62
N VAL A 540 -8.46 -19.04 10.75
CA VAL A 540 -7.90 -20.38 10.86
C VAL A 540 -8.93 -21.28 11.52
N ILE A 541 -9.49 -22.21 10.76
CA ILE A 541 -10.38 -23.26 11.26
C ILE A 541 -9.57 -24.54 11.42
N LYS A 542 -9.52 -25.07 12.65
CA LYS A 542 -8.86 -26.35 12.93
C LYS A 542 -9.93 -27.41 13.14
N LYS A 543 -9.73 -28.60 12.56
CA LYS A 543 -10.62 -29.75 12.75
C LYS A 543 -10.80 -30.15 14.21
N SER A 544 -9.87 -29.79 15.10
CA SER A 544 -9.93 -30.12 16.53
C SER A 544 -10.67 -29.08 17.40
N LEU A 545 -11.10 -27.96 16.82
CA LEU A 545 -11.76 -26.86 17.55
C LEU A 545 -13.19 -26.68 17.04
N SER A 546 -14.12 -26.36 17.93
CA SER A 546 -15.51 -26.02 17.59
C SER A 546 -15.69 -24.57 17.11
N PHE A 547 -14.63 -23.77 17.11
CA PHE A 547 -14.67 -22.34 16.79
C PHE A 547 -13.50 -21.93 15.88
N ALA A 548 -13.64 -20.78 15.22
CA ALA A 548 -12.63 -20.19 14.36
C ALA A 548 -11.64 -19.33 15.16
N LEU A 549 -10.38 -19.38 14.74
CA LEU A 549 -9.32 -18.52 15.26
C LEU A 549 -9.05 -17.39 14.27
N PHE A 550 -8.96 -16.16 14.77
CA PHE A 550 -8.58 -15.00 13.97
C PHE A 550 -7.15 -14.58 14.34
N ARG A 551 -6.26 -14.55 13.34
CA ARG A 551 -4.87 -14.14 13.52
C ARG A 551 -4.57 -12.92 12.66
N ILE A 552 -3.87 -11.95 13.24
CA ILE A 552 -3.28 -10.82 12.53
C ILE A 552 -1.98 -11.32 11.88
N MET A 553 -1.87 -11.21 10.56
CA MET A 553 -0.68 -11.53 9.78
C MET A 553 -0.04 -10.24 9.27
N THR A 554 1.29 -10.19 9.29
CA THR A 554 2.05 -9.07 8.72
C THR A 554 2.46 -9.45 7.31
N ASN A 555 2.13 -8.58 6.35
CA ASN A 555 2.57 -8.72 4.97
C ASN A 555 3.55 -7.60 4.65
N THR A 556 4.59 -7.95 3.90
CA THR A 556 5.62 -7.01 3.46
C THR A 556 5.85 -7.14 1.97
N GLU A 557 5.94 -6.01 1.27
CA GLU A 557 6.21 -5.98 -0.16
C GLU A 557 7.28 -4.93 -0.48
N LEU A 558 8.24 -5.28 -1.32
CA LEU A 558 9.30 -4.38 -1.77
C LEU A 558 8.75 -3.44 -2.85
N PHE A 559 9.10 -2.16 -2.82
CA PHE A 559 8.68 -1.23 -3.88
C PHE A 559 9.82 -0.72 -4.78
N ILE A 560 11.08 -0.98 -4.39
CA ILE A 560 12.28 -0.47 -5.07
C ILE A 560 12.23 -0.80 -6.57
N HIS A 561 11.90 -2.05 -6.91
CA HIS A 561 11.77 -2.49 -8.30
C HIS A 561 10.71 -1.74 -9.10
N GLN A 562 9.58 -1.37 -8.49
CA GLN A 562 8.51 -0.64 -9.17
C GLN A 562 8.95 0.78 -9.53
N VAL A 563 9.70 1.44 -8.63
CA VAL A 563 10.23 2.79 -8.87
C VAL A 563 11.35 2.77 -9.92
N ILE A 564 12.26 1.79 -9.88
CA ILE A 564 13.30 1.61 -10.90
C ILE A 564 12.63 1.35 -12.26
N LYS A 565 11.66 0.44 -12.33
CA LYS A 565 10.90 0.16 -13.55
C LYS A 565 10.25 1.41 -14.11
N PHE A 566 9.69 2.26 -13.24
CA PHE A 566 9.09 3.52 -13.62
C PHE A 566 10.09 4.48 -14.28
N TYR A 567 11.28 4.67 -13.69
CA TYR A 567 12.33 5.48 -14.30
C TYR A 567 12.81 4.92 -15.64
N LEU A 568 13.09 3.62 -15.70
CA LEU A 568 13.55 2.95 -16.92
C LEU A 568 12.50 3.02 -18.05
N SER A 569 11.21 2.87 -17.72
CA SER A 569 10.12 2.99 -18.70
C SER A 569 10.02 4.37 -19.34
N ARG A 570 10.61 5.39 -18.71
CA ARG A 570 10.66 6.78 -19.19
C ARG A 570 12.03 7.16 -19.78
N GLY A 571 12.94 6.20 -19.93
CA GLY A 571 14.29 6.45 -20.45
C GLY A 571 15.20 7.24 -19.49
N LYS A 572 14.85 7.29 -18.20
CA LYS A 572 15.60 7.99 -17.14
C LYS A 572 16.61 7.04 -16.47
N MET A 573 17.66 6.67 -17.20
CA MET A 573 18.68 5.73 -16.71
C MET A 573 19.47 6.31 -15.53
N GLU A 574 19.88 7.57 -15.62
CA GLU A 574 20.70 8.22 -14.59
C GLU A 574 19.96 8.28 -13.24
N GLU A 575 18.70 8.72 -13.24
CA GLU A 575 17.88 8.76 -12.01
C GLU A 575 17.56 7.35 -11.48
N ALA A 576 17.40 6.36 -12.35
CA ALA A 576 17.23 4.97 -11.94
C ALA A 576 18.48 4.46 -11.21
N VAL A 577 19.68 4.73 -11.75
CA VAL A 577 20.97 4.32 -11.16
C VAL A 577 21.21 5.03 -9.84
N GLU A 578 20.93 6.33 -9.75
CA GLU A 578 21.02 7.09 -8.49
C GLU A 578 20.08 6.50 -7.41
N PHE A 579 18.83 6.21 -7.79
CA PHE A 579 17.87 5.57 -6.90
C PHE A 579 18.30 4.17 -6.47
N GLY A 580 18.79 3.35 -7.40
CA GLY A 580 19.32 2.02 -7.09
C GLY A 580 20.56 2.08 -6.19
N ALA A 581 21.45 3.05 -6.41
CA ALA A 581 22.65 3.25 -5.60
C ALA A 581 22.32 3.54 -4.13
N TYR A 582 21.27 4.35 -3.88
CA TYR A 582 20.80 4.64 -2.52
C TYR A 582 20.39 3.37 -1.74
N TYR A 583 19.74 2.42 -2.42
CA TYR A 583 19.29 1.16 -1.82
C TYR A 583 20.29 0.01 -1.91
N SER A 584 21.42 0.18 -2.60
CA SER A 584 22.44 -0.87 -2.79
C SER A 584 23.01 -1.44 -1.49
N LYS A 585 22.91 -0.70 -0.38
CA LYS A 585 23.32 -1.13 0.97
C LYS A 585 22.42 -2.19 1.61
N LEU A 586 21.21 -2.38 1.10
CA LEU A 586 20.23 -3.33 1.66
C LEU A 586 20.56 -4.76 1.24
N ILE A 587 20.48 -5.70 2.18
CA ILE A 587 20.84 -7.11 1.96
C ILE A 587 19.99 -7.77 0.86
N TYR A 588 18.75 -7.31 0.71
CA TYR A 588 17.76 -7.82 -0.24
C TYR A 588 17.68 -6.98 -1.54
N PHE A 589 18.60 -6.03 -1.74
CA PHE A 589 18.62 -5.23 -2.97
C PHE A 589 18.72 -6.09 -4.22
N GLY A 590 19.63 -7.08 -4.24
CA GLY A 590 19.74 -8.06 -5.32
C GLY A 590 18.43 -8.81 -5.57
N HIS A 591 17.71 -9.19 -4.51
CA HIS A 591 16.38 -9.81 -4.67
C HIS A 591 15.36 -8.85 -5.30
N SER A 592 15.37 -7.57 -4.94
CA SER A 592 14.52 -6.58 -5.61
C SER A 592 14.83 -6.45 -7.10
N LEU A 593 16.10 -6.51 -7.49
CA LEU A 593 16.50 -6.49 -8.90
C LEU A 593 16.11 -7.77 -9.65
N GLU A 594 16.13 -8.91 -8.96
CA GLU A 594 15.62 -10.17 -9.50
C GLU A 594 14.11 -10.10 -9.78
N ILE A 595 13.33 -9.53 -8.85
CA ILE A 595 11.89 -9.28 -9.05
C ILE A 595 11.69 -8.36 -10.26
N LEU A 596 12.46 -7.26 -10.37
CA LEU A 596 12.38 -6.35 -11.51
C LEU A 596 12.55 -7.09 -12.85
N LEU A 597 13.63 -7.88 -12.97
CA LEU A 597 13.93 -8.62 -14.19
C LEU A 597 12.84 -9.66 -14.49
N HIS A 598 12.39 -10.39 -13.47
CA HIS A 598 11.33 -11.39 -13.59
C HIS A 598 10.02 -10.77 -14.08
N THR A 599 9.54 -9.71 -13.43
CA THR A 599 8.29 -9.04 -13.80
C THR A 599 8.32 -8.51 -15.23
N VAL A 600 9.44 -7.93 -15.67
CA VAL A 600 9.60 -7.42 -17.04
C VAL A 600 9.59 -8.56 -18.06
N LEU A 601 10.23 -9.70 -17.75
CA LEU A 601 10.22 -10.89 -18.60
C LEU A 601 8.82 -11.50 -18.73
N GLU A 602 8.08 -11.62 -17.63
CA GLU A 602 6.71 -12.14 -17.62
C GLU A 602 5.77 -11.26 -18.46
N GLU A 603 5.83 -9.93 -18.26
CA GLU A 603 5.01 -8.99 -19.03
C GLU A 603 5.29 -9.04 -20.54
N GLU A 604 6.56 -9.21 -20.94
CA GLU A 604 6.92 -9.40 -22.35
C GLU A 604 6.43 -10.74 -22.90
N ALA A 605 6.45 -11.81 -22.10
CA ALA A 605 5.97 -13.12 -22.51
C ALA A 605 4.45 -13.15 -22.72
N ASP A 606 3.69 -12.58 -21.76
CA ASP A 606 2.24 -12.45 -21.85
C ASP A 606 1.81 -11.61 -23.05
N PHE A 607 2.58 -10.55 -23.36
CA PHE A 607 2.33 -9.75 -24.55
C PHE A 607 2.49 -10.54 -25.86
N LYS A 608 3.51 -11.40 -25.96
CA LYS A 608 3.73 -12.27 -27.14
C LYS A 608 2.59 -13.26 -27.33
N ILE A 609 2.05 -13.83 -26.25
CA ILE A 609 0.90 -14.75 -26.28
C ILE A 609 -0.38 -14.02 -26.74
N ASN A 610 -0.65 -12.84 -26.19
CA ASN A 610 -1.86 -12.08 -26.53
C ASN A 610 -1.84 -11.56 -27.99
N SER A 611 -0.66 -11.18 -28.50
CA SER A 611 -0.50 -10.71 -29.89
C SER A 611 -0.67 -11.83 -30.94
N THR A 612 -0.36 -13.08 -30.58
CA THR A 612 -0.53 -14.25 -31.48
C THR A 612 -1.97 -14.76 -31.50
N ALA A 613 -2.72 -14.60 -30.42
CA ALA A 613 -4.15 -14.96 -30.35
C ALA A 613 -5.08 -14.00 -31.14
N GLN A 614 -4.68 -12.76 -31.40
CA GLN A 614 -5.47 -11.77 -32.14
C GLN A 614 -5.35 -11.85 -33.67
N ASN A 615 -4.51 -12.73 -34.23
CA ASN A 615 -4.41 -12.94 -35.68
C ASN A 615 -4.59 -14.41 -36.10
N PRO A 616 -5.84 -14.94 -36.20
CA PRO A 616 -6.09 -16.18 -36.90
C PRO A 616 -6.99 -15.97 -38.13
N SER A 617 -6.48 -15.38 -39.23
CA SER A 617 -6.96 -15.72 -40.59
C SER A 617 -6.15 -15.05 -41.72
N ALA A 618 -5.27 -15.82 -42.35
CA ALA A 618 -4.77 -15.63 -43.73
C ALA A 618 -4.11 -16.98 -44.11
N GLN A 619 -4.48 -17.78 -45.11
CA GLN A 619 -5.28 -17.63 -46.33
C GLN A 619 -5.75 -19.02 -46.81
N LYS A 620 -6.88 -19.08 -47.53
CA LYS A 620 -7.05 -19.99 -48.67
C LYS A 620 -7.87 -19.26 -49.75
N PRO A 621 -7.51 -19.32 -51.05
CA PRO A 621 -8.15 -18.49 -52.08
C PRO A 621 -9.34 -19.21 -52.71
N ALA A 622 -10.46 -18.50 -52.89
CA ALA A 622 -11.54 -18.91 -53.79
C ALA A 622 -12.15 -17.69 -54.52
N SER A 623 -12.55 -17.95 -55.75
CA SER A 623 -12.92 -17.07 -56.88
C SER A 623 -14.24 -16.27 -56.73
N PRO A 624 -14.54 -15.33 -57.67
CA PRO A 624 -15.48 -14.23 -57.45
C PRO A 624 -16.91 -14.54 -57.96
N ALA A 625 -17.95 -14.14 -57.21
CA ALA A 625 -19.30 -13.91 -57.76
C ALA A 625 -20.23 -13.09 -56.83
N SER A 626 -20.72 -11.96 -57.37
CA SER A 626 -22.06 -11.32 -57.28
C SER A 626 -22.80 -11.04 -55.94
N CYS A 627 -22.85 -9.74 -55.60
CA CYS A 627 -24.02 -8.84 -55.37
C CYS A 627 -25.38 -9.36 -54.79
N SER A 628 -25.86 -8.74 -53.70
CA SER A 628 -27.14 -7.96 -53.59
C SER A 628 -27.50 -7.67 -52.11
N THR A 629 -27.33 -6.43 -51.62
CA THR A 629 -28.38 -5.44 -51.23
C THR A 629 -29.42 -5.84 -50.18
N ALA A 630 -29.34 -5.25 -48.98
CA ALA A 630 -30.45 -4.58 -48.26
C ALA A 630 -29.92 -3.79 -47.05
N SER A 631 -30.59 -2.70 -46.70
CA SER A 631 -30.05 -1.48 -46.10
C SER A 631 -30.68 -1.08 -44.76
N ASN A 632 -29.84 -0.57 -43.84
CA ASN A 632 -30.05 0.52 -42.84
C ASN A 632 -31.00 0.32 -41.63
N PRO A 633 -30.93 1.21 -40.59
CA PRO A 633 -29.77 1.79 -39.88
C PRO A 633 -29.95 1.81 -38.34
N ALA A 634 -28.86 1.87 -37.56
CA ALA A 634 -28.93 2.26 -36.14
C ALA A 634 -27.62 2.89 -35.63
N THR A 635 -27.75 4.18 -35.29
CA THR A 635 -27.22 4.87 -34.11
C THR A 635 -25.70 4.92 -33.89
N ALA A 636 -25.17 6.10 -34.24
CA ALA A 636 -23.87 6.60 -33.83
C ALA A 636 -23.84 6.96 -32.34
N SER A 637 -22.82 6.47 -31.64
CA SER A 637 -22.28 7.07 -30.42
C SER A 637 -20.77 7.24 -30.63
N THR A 638 -20.35 8.49 -30.60
CA THR A 638 -19.02 9.00 -30.91
C THR A 638 -17.98 8.45 -29.94
N LEU A 639 -17.16 7.51 -30.40
CA LEU A 639 -15.88 7.17 -29.78
C LEU A 639 -14.87 8.25 -30.18
N VAL A 640 -14.37 8.99 -29.20
CA VAL A 640 -13.11 9.72 -29.34
C VAL A 640 -12.03 8.64 -29.34
N ALA A 641 -11.44 8.39 -30.50
CA ALA A 641 -10.36 7.44 -30.67
C ALA A 641 -9.06 8.03 -30.13
N ASP A 642 -8.54 7.46 -29.03
CA ASP A 642 -7.22 7.77 -28.52
C ASP A 642 -6.13 7.34 -29.50
N GLY A 643 -5.30 8.30 -29.92
CA GLY A 643 -4.10 8.07 -30.72
C GLY A 643 -2.94 7.42 -29.97
N ASN A 644 -3.10 7.06 -28.69
CA ASN A 644 -2.01 6.60 -27.81
C ASN A 644 -1.66 5.11 -27.92
N ALA A 645 -2.53 4.25 -28.49
CA ALA A 645 -2.31 2.80 -28.50
C ALA A 645 -1.10 2.33 -29.35
N LYS A 646 -0.57 3.17 -30.25
CA LYS A 646 0.61 2.85 -31.07
C LYS A 646 1.94 3.21 -30.42
N ASN A 647 2.00 4.23 -29.55
CA ASN A 647 3.24 4.59 -28.84
C ASN A 647 3.58 3.61 -27.72
N THR A 648 2.57 3.12 -26.99
CA THR A 648 2.75 2.16 -25.88
C THR A 648 3.28 0.79 -26.33
N GLN A 649 3.09 0.43 -27.61
CA GLN A 649 3.57 -0.85 -28.17
C GLN A 649 5.08 -0.85 -28.49
N GLN A 650 5.67 0.33 -28.70
CA GLN A 650 7.07 0.48 -29.06
C GLN A 650 7.94 0.74 -27.82
N GLU A 651 7.40 1.44 -26.82
CA GLU A 651 8.04 1.69 -25.51
C GLU A 651 8.28 0.40 -24.71
N ARG A 652 7.36 -0.57 -24.73
CA ARG A 652 7.47 -1.81 -23.93
C ARG A 652 8.50 -2.82 -24.41
N LYS A 653 8.84 -2.83 -25.72
CA LYS A 653 9.87 -3.72 -26.29
C LYS A 653 11.31 -3.27 -26.00
N ILE A 654 11.49 -2.09 -25.42
CA ILE A 654 12.79 -1.49 -25.12
C ILE A 654 13.16 -1.68 -23.63
N LEU A 655 12.21 -2.11 -22.79
CA LEU A 655 12.40 -2.14 -21.34
C LEU A 655 13.38 -3.23 -20.89
N LEU A 656 13.31 -4.45 -21.43
CA LEU A 656 14.21 -5.53 -21.03
C LEU A 656 15.70 -5.24 -21.32
N PRO A 657 16.09 -4.70 -22.50
CA PRO A 657 17.45 -4.19 -22.72
C PRO A 657 17.87 -3.09 -21.75
N LEU A 658 16.97 -2.14 -21.43
CA LEU A 658 17.27 -1.09 -20.45
C LEU A 658 17.47 -1.65 -19.05
N VAL A 659 16.69 -2.66 -18.65
CA VAL A 659 16.90 -3.35 -17.36
C VAL A 659 18.24 -4.07 -17.36
N ALA A 660 18.62 -4.75 -18.44
CA ALA A 660 19.94 -5.37 -18.53
C ALA A 660 21.09 -4.37 -18.41
N GLU A 661 21.01 -3.24 -19.13
CA GLU A 661 21.98 -2.13 -19.04
C GLU A 661 22.02 -1.52 -17.63
N PHE A 662 20.86 -1.35 -16.98
CA PHE A 662 20.76 -0.90 -15.60
C PHE A 662 21.46 -1.88 -14.64
N LEU A 663 21.23 -3.19 -14.78
CA LEU A 663 21.84 -4.21 -13.92
C LEU A 663 23.37 -4.14 -13.96
N ASP A 664 23.98 -3.87 -15.11
CA ASP A 664 25.43 -3.78 -15.28
C ASP A 664 26.11 -2.69 -14.40
N HIS A 665 25.34 -1.74 -13.85
CA HIS A 665 25.83 -0.73 -12.91
C HIS A 665 26.05 -1.27 -11.49
N PHE A 666 25.54 -2.46 -11.17
CA PHE A 666 25.55 -3.05 -9.83
C PHE A 666 26.36 -4.35 -9.78
N LYS A 667 26.94 -4.64 -8.60
CA LYS A 667 27.80 -5.82 -8.40
C LYS A 667 27.00 -7.12 -8.39
N GLU A 668 25.73 -7.02 -8.00
CA GLU A 668 24.76 -8.10 -7.88
C GLU A 668 24.26 -8.60 -9.24
N SER A 669 24.61 -7.94 -10.35
CA SER A 669 24.12 -8.25 -11.71
C SER A 669 24.18 -9.72 -12.09
N LEU A 670 25.34 -10.38 -11.88
CA LEU A 670 25.53 -11.78 -12.21
C LEU A 670 24.68 -12.72 -11.34
N GLU A 671 24.49 -12.36 -10.08
CA GLU A 671 23.66 -13.11 -9.13
C GLU A 671 22.17 -12.97 -9.48
N VAL A 672 21.73 -11.75 -9.81
CA VAL A 672 20.37 -11.43 -10.23
C VAL A 672 19.97 -12.21 -11.48
N VAL A 673 20.83 -12.24 -12.50
CA VAL A 673 20.56 -12.94 -13.76
C VAL A 673 20.45 -14.45 -13.54
N VAL A 674 21.35 -15.05 -12.76
CA VAL A 674 21.30 -16.50 -12.49
C VAL A 674 20.11 -16.87 -11.61
N GLY A 675 19.79 -16.04 -10.61
CA GLY A 675 18.65 -16.23 -9.72
C GLY A 675 17.32 -16.18 -10.47
N CYS A 676 17.17 -15.18 -11.35
CA CYS A 676 16.02 -15.04 -12.22
C CYS A 676 15.91 -16.22 -13.21
N ALA A 677 17.00 -16.57 -13.90
CA ALA A 677 17.02 -17.66 -14.87
C ALA A 677 16.61 -19.02 -14.28
N ARG A 678 16.92 -19.28 -13.00
CA ARG A 678 16.52 -20.50 -12.29
C ARG A 678 15.05 -20.57 -11.92
N LYS A 679 14.33 -19.43 -11.90
CA LYS A 679 12.92 -19.33 -11.49
C LYS A 679 11.96 -19.17 -12.67
N ILE A 680 12.45 -18.85 -13.86
CA ILE A 680 11.65 -18.70 -15.07
C ILE A 680 11.60 -19.99 -15.91
N ASP A 681 10.57 -20.09 -16.75
CA ASP A 681 10.42 -21.18 -17.71
C ASP A 681 11.57 -21.23 -18.73
N LEU A 682 12.02 -22.45 -19.07
CA LEU A 682 13.07 -22.70 -20.07
C LEU A 682 12.82 -22.01 -21.43
N LYS A 683 11.54 -21.84 -21.81
CA LYS A 683 11.16 -21.15 -23.06
C LYS A 683 11.58 -19.68 -23.08
N GLN A 684 11.67 -19.04 -21.92
CA GLN A 684 12.04 -17.63 -21.78
C GLN A 684 13.56 -17.43 -21.75
N TRP A 685 14.35 -18.48 -21.51
CA TRP A 685 15.82 -18.41 -21.46
C TRP A 685 16.43 -17.81 -22.73
N LYS A 686 15.89 -18.16 -23.91
CA LYS A 686 16.36 -17.59 -25.19
C LYS A 686 16.20 -16.07 -25.25
N ASN A 687 15.09 -15.54 -24.73
CA ASN A 687 14.85 -14.09 -24.70
C ASN A 687 15.79 -13.39 -23.72
N LEU A 688 15.98 -13.98 -22.53
CA LEU A 688 16.87 -13.45 -21.50
C LEU A 688 18.33 -13.40 -22.00
N PHE A 689 18.91 -14.55 -22.36
CA PHE A 689 20.33 -14.67 -22.73
C PHE A 689 20.69 -14.05 -24.09
N GLN A 690 19.69 -13.73 -24.92
CA GLN A 690 19.93 -12.89 -26.10
C GLN A 690 20.31 -11.45 -25.72
N ILE A 691 19.85 -10.97 -24.57
CA ILE A 691 20.01 -9.58 -24.12
C ILE A 691 21.16 -9.47 -23.10
N VAL A 692 21.15 -10.29 -22.04
CA VAL A 692 22.17 -10.21 -20.96
C VAL A 692 23.51 -10.86 -21.33
N GLY A 693 23.59 -11.54 -22.48
CA GLY A 693 24.78 -12.26 -22.93
C GLY A 693 24.68 -13.78 -22.71
N LYS A 694 25.62 -14.53 -23.31
CA LYS A 694 25.58 -15.99 -23.30
C LYS A 694 25.85 -16.53 -21.89
N PRO A 695 25.17 -17.60 -21.45
CA PRO A 695 25.41 -18.18 -20.12
C PRO A 695 26.87 -18.57 -19.86
N ARG A 696 27.61 -18.96 -20.92
CA ARG A 696 29.04 -19.29 -20.83
C ARG A 696 29.89 -18.09 -20.46
N ASP A 697 29.66 -16.96 -21.12
CA ASP A 697 30.44 -15.74 -20.90
C ASP A 697 30.16 -15.20 -19.49
N LEU A 698 28.91 -15.32 -19.02
CA LEU A 698 28.52 -14.97 -17.64
C LEU A 698 29.16 -15.91 -16.60
N PHE A 699 29.25 -17.21 -16.89
CA PHE A 699 29.96 -18.18 -16.06
C PHE A 699 31.45 -17.84 -15.95
N GLU A 700 32.14 -17.62 -17.07
CA GLU A 700 33.56 -17.26 -17.10
C GLU A 700 33.80 -15.93 -16.36
N LYS A 701 32.92 -14.92 -16.55
CA LYS A 701 32.98 -13.65 -15.81
C LYS A 701 32.81 -13.86 -14.30
N SER A 702 31.90 -14.73 -13.87
CA SER A 702 31.71 -15.03 -12.44
C SER A 702 32.90 -15.75 -11.80
N LEU A 703 33.59 -16.63 -12.55
CA LEU A 703 34.84 -17.25 -12.10
C LEU A 703 35.97 -16.23 -11.96
N ASN A 704 36.14 -15.37 -12.96
CA ASN A 704 37.19 -14.33 -12.95
C ASN A 704 37.01 -13.34 -11.79
N LEU A 705 35.77 -13.11 -11.36
CA LEU A 705 35.44 -12.28 -10.19
C LEU A 705 35.50 -13.03 -8.86
N GLY A 706 35.86 -14.32 -8.86
CA GLY A 706 35.94 -15.16 -7.66
C GLY A 706 34.58 -15.53 -7.05
N MET A 707 33.48 -15.33 -7.77
CA MET A 707 32.11 -15.58 -7.29
C MET A 707 31.71 -17.05 -7.49
N LEU A 708 32.37 -17.96 -6.76
CA LEU A 708 32.24 -19.41 -6.98
C LEU A 708 30.81 -19.95 -6.82
N GLN A 709 30.00 -19.38 -5.91
CA GLN A 709 28.61 -19.79 -5.70
C GLN A 709 27.68 -19.39 -6.86
N VAL A 710 27.94 -18.22 -7.45
CA VAL A 710 27.20 -17.76 -8.64
C VAL A 710 27.64 -18.56 -9.86
N ALA A 711 28.95 -18.81 -10.01
CA ALA A 711 29.50 -19.67 -11.05
C ALA A 711 28.90 -21.09 -11.01
N SER A 712 28.82 -21.71 -9.83
CA SER A 712 28.21 -23.05 -9.70
C SER A 712 26.73 -23.06 -10.09
N SER A 713 25.99 -21.98 -9.79
CA SER A 713 24.59 -21.85 -10.22
C SER A 713 24.46 -21.71 -11.74
N TYR A 714 25.40 -21.03 -12.42
CA TYR A 714 25.44 -20.96 -13.87
C TYR A 714 25.72 -22.32 -14.53
N LEU A 715 26.45 -23.24 -13.88
CA LEU A 715 26.65 -24.59 -14.40
C LEU A 715 25.33 -25.36 -14.56
N LEU A 716 24.39 -25.17 -13.64
CA LEU A 716 23.07 -25.78 -13.72
C LEU A 716 22.29 -25.28 -14.96
N ILE A 717 22.45 -24.00 -15.28
CA ILE A 717 21.87 -23.38 -16.48
C ILE A 717 22.57 -23.88 -17.73
N LEU A 718 23.90 -23.88 -17.76
CA LEU A 718 24.70 -24.38 -18.87
C LEU A 718 24.37 -25.82 -19.22
N ASN A 719 24.18 -26.66 -18.19
CA ASN A 719 23.72 -28.02 -18.36
C ASN A 719 22.41 -28.05 -19.14
N HIS A 720 21.36 -27.33 -18.72
CA HIS A 720 20.06 -27.40 -19.40
C HIS A 720 20.00 -26.64 -20.74
N TYR A 721 20.63 -25.47 -20.83
CA TYR A 721 20.51 -24.54 -21.96
C TYR A 721 21.11 -25.12 -23.24
N TYR A 722 22.19 -25.90 -23.13
CA TYR A 722 22.88 -26.50 -24.26
C TYR A 722 22.46 -27.95 -24.55
N LEU A 723 21.45 -28.50 -23.85
CA LEU A 723 20.93 -29.84 -24.20
C LEU A 723 20.04 -29.83 -25.45
N ASP A 724 19.45 -28.67 -25.79
CA ASP A 724 18.45 -28.48 -26.86
C ASP A 724 19.04 -27.94 -28.18
N ASP A 725 20.32 -27.58 -28.22
CA ASP A 725 20.97 -26.97 -29.38
C ASP A 725 22.03 -27.92 -29.96
N ASP A 726 21.60 -28.89 -30.78
CA ASP A 726 22.50 -29.85 -31.47
C ASP A 726 23.53 -29.15 -32.38
N SER A 727 23.29 -27.88 -32.76
CA SER A 727 24.18 -27.07 -33.61
C SER A 727 25.41 -26.51 -32.88
N PHE A 728 25.42 -26.54 -31.55
CA PHE A 728 26.50 -25.99 -30.73
C PHE A 728 27.75 -26.90 -30.73
N PHE A 729 27.57 -28.22 -30.87
CA PHE A 729 28.65 -29.19 -30.66
C PHE A 729 29.56 -29.40 -31.86
N ASP A 730 29.18 -28.90 -33.04
CA ASP A 730 29.96 -29.08 -34.27
C ASP A 730 31.02 -27.97 -34.51
N SER A 731 31.00 -26.88 -33.73
CA SER A 731 31.77 -25.69 -34.07
C SER A 731 32.47 -25.00 -32.90
N SER A 732 33.19 -25.74 -32.03
CA SER A 732 34.25 -25.16 -31.17
C SER A 732 35.20 -26.20 -30.55
N ILE A 733 36.00 -26.88 -31.38
CA ILE A 733 37.38 -27.23 -30.99
C ILE A 733 38.27 -26.18 -31.63
N LYS A 734 38.40 -25.02 -30.98
CA LYS A 734 39.50 -24.09 -31.23
C LYS A 734 40.15 -23.80 -29.89
N ILE A 735 41.13 -24.64 -29.58
CA ILE A 735 42.15 -24.38 -28.56
C ILE A 735 42.79 -23.04 -28.96
N PHE A 736 42.55 -21.99 -28.17
CA PHE A 736 43.31 -20.75 -28.28
C PHE A 736 44.67 -20.98 -27.62
N ASN A 737 45.62 -21.53 -28.37
CA ASN A 737 47.04 -21.40 -28.04
C ASN A 737 47.48 -20.03 -28.55
N GLN A 738 47.62 -19.06 -27.66
CA GLN A 738 48.24 -17.79 -28.00
C GLN A 738 49.76 -17.95 -27.92
N ASP A 739 50.35 -18.55 -28.96
CA ASP A 739 51.80 -18.59 -29.13
C ASP A 739 52.29 -17.22 -29.62
N CYS A 740 53.01 -16.48 -28.77
CA CYS A 740 53.72 -15.27 -29.15
C CYS A 740 55.15 -15.65 -29.62
N PRO A 741 55.66 -15.15 -30.76
CA PRO A 741 57.00 -15.50 -31.22
C PRO A 741 58.08 -14.68 -30.50
N ASP A 742 59.12 -15.38 -30.07
CA ASP A 742 60.42 -14.95 -29.52
C ASP A 742 60.71 -13.44 -29.44
N GLN A 743 60.88 -12.92 -28.21
CA GLN A 743 62.06 -12.14 -27.84
C GLN A 743 62.19 -11.89 -26.31
N ASN A 744 63.40 -12.17 -25.83
CA ASN A 744 64.02 -11.94 -24.53
C ASN A 744 63.52 -10.77 -23.63
N LEU A 745 63.58 -11.02 -22.31
CA LEU A 745 63.84 -10.12 -21.16
C LEU A 745 62.69 -9.40 -20.42
N LYS A 746 62.21 -10.00 -19.32
CA LYS A 746 62.27 -9.56 -17.87
C LYS A 746 61.03 -10.04 -17.08
N PRO A 747 61.19 -10.54 -15.84
CA PRO A 747 60.05 -10.96 -15.01
C PRO A 747 59.52 -9.77 -14.21
N ASN A 748 58.27 -9.37 -14.44
CA ASN A 748 57.38 -8.71 -13.48
C ASN A 748 56.11 -8.23 -14.22
N GLN A 749 55.18 -9.14 -14.50
CA GLN A 749 53.76 -8.82 -14.68
C GLN A 749 52.93 -9.97 -14.10
N LEU A 750 51.80 -9.61 -13.49
CA LEU A 750 50.94 -10.45 -12.65
C LEU A 750 50.54 -11.78 -13.33
N GLU A 751 50.60 -12.86 -12.55
CA GLU A 751 50.28 -14.23 -12.96
C GLU A 751 48.74 -14.43 -12.94
N GLU A 752 48.14 -14.76 -14.09
CA GLU A 752 46.71 -15.12 -14.21
C GLU A 752 46.50 -16.64 -14.09
N ASP A 753 45.52 -17.06 -13.29
CA ASP A 753 45.07 -18.46 -13.16
C ASP A 753 44.41 -18.94 -14.47
N HIS A 754 44.73 -20.16 -14.91
CA HIS A 754 44.19 -20.74 -16.15
C HIS A 754 43.10 -21.78 -15.83
N TYR A 755 41.91 -21.62 -16.44
CA TYR A 755 40.79 -22.56 -16.30
C TYR A 755 40.52 -23.28 -17.63
N SER A 756 40.25 -24.58 -17.59
CA SER A 756 39.85 -25.35 -18.79
C SER A 756 38.55 -26.12 -18.54
N ILE A 757 37.53 -25.87 -19.36
CA ILE A 757 36.25 -26.58 -19.30
C ILE A 757 36.22 -27.54 -20.48
N GLU A 758 36.11 -28.84 -20.22
CA GLU A 758 36.12 -29.90 -21.23
C GLU A 758 34.81 -30.69 -21.13
N ILE A 759 33.90 -30.51 -22.09
CA ILE A 759 32.63 -31.25 -22.11
C ILE A 759 32.86 -32.58 -22.82
N ILE A 760 32.68 -33.71 -22.12
CA ILE A 760 32.94 -35.05 -22.67
C ILE A 760 31.60 -35.73 -23.00
N TYR A 761 31.43 -36.08 -24.27
CA TYR A 761 30.27 -36.81 -24.77
C TYR A 761 30.44 -38.34 -24.69
N SER A 762 29.41 -39.03 -24.20
CA SER A 762 29.23 -40.47 -24.39
C SER A 762 27.78 -40.73 -24.82
N ASP A 763 27.57 -41.71 -25.72
CA ASP A 763 26.29 -42.06 -26.33
C ASP A 763 25.17 -42.41 -25.34
N THR A 764 25.49 -42.61 -24.05
CA THR A 764 24.54 -42.94 -22.99
C THR A 764 24.56 -41.98 -21.79
N VAL A 765 25.56 -41.11 -21.66
CA VAL A 765 25.72 -40.18 -20.51
C VAL A 765 26.39 -38.89 -21.00
N ARG A 766 25.74 -37.74 -20.75
CA ARG A 766 26.37 -36.42 -20.94
C ARG A 766 27.17 -36.09 -19.66
N LEU A 767 28.49 -35.96 -19.77
CA LEU A 767 29.39 -35.70 -18.64
C LEU A 767 30.00 -34.30 -18.77
N PHE A 768 29.86 -33.49 -17.71
CA PHE A 768 30.63 -32.25 -17.57
C PHE A 768 31.93 -32.56 -16.82
N LYS A 769 33.08 -32.34 -17.47
CA LYS A 769 34.38 -32.36 -16.82
C LYS A 769 34.89 -30.92 -16.75
N ILE A 770 34.91 -30.37 -15.54
CA ILE A 770 35.43 -29.03 -15.29
C ILE A 770 36.83 -29.22 -14.72
N GLY A 771 37.84 -28.83 -15.50
CA GLY A 771 39.25 -28.88 -15.12
C GLY A 771 39.69 -27.52 -14.58
N ILE A 772 39.75 -27.40 -13.26
CA ILE A 772 40.32 -26.21 -12.63
C ILE A 772 41.80 -26.50 -12.39
N GLU A 773 42.68 -25.83 -13.13
CA GLU A 773 44.13 -25.97 -12.99
C GLU A 773 44.69 -24.75 -12.26
N VAL A 774 44.63 -24.79 -10.93
CA VAL A 774 45.29 -23.78 -10.07
C VAL A 774 46.71 -24.27 -9.78
N LYS A 775 47.73 -23.41 -9.93
CA LYS A 775 49.14 -23.84 -9.79
C LYS A 775 49.36 -24.67 -8.52
N ASN A 776 49.90 -25.88 -8.74
CA ASN A 776 50.21 -26.98 -7.80
C ASN A 776 49.08 -27.95 -7.42
N TRP A 777 47.82 -27.70 -7.78
CA TRP A 777 46.72 -28.63 -7.53
C TRP A 777 45.83 -28.75 -8.77
N ALA A 778 45.92 -29.87 -9.48
CA ALA A 778 44.92 -30.23 -10.49
C ALA A 778 43.71 -30.85 -9.76
N VAL A 779 42.60 -30.10 -9.66
CA VAL A 779 41.35 -30.65 -9.15
C VAL A 779 40.38 -30.79 -10.32
N SER A 780 40.24 -32.02 -10.82
CA SER A 780 39.26 -32.36 -11.83
C SER A 780 37.95 -32.76 -11.14
N PHE A 781 36.89 -31.97 -11.34
CA PHE A 781 35.55 -32.37 -10.95
C PHE A 781 34.84 -32.97 -12.15
N THR A 782 34.45 -34.24 -12.02
CA THR A 782 33.65 -34.95 -13.01
C THR A 782 32.30 -35.20 -12.38
N THR A 783 31.25 -34.51 -12.86
CA THR A 783 29.90 -34.68 -12.33
C THR A 783 29.04 -35.41 -13.35
N SER A 784 28.56 -36.60 -12.98
CA SER A 784 27.63 -37.44 -13.74
C SER A 784 26.21 -37.20 -13.27
N PHE A 785 25.31 -36.78 -14.16
CA PHE A 785 23.88 -36.63 -13.86
C PHE A 785 23.06 -37.68 -14.61
N TYR A 786 22.24 -38.43 -13.89
CA TYR A 786 21.30 -39.41 -14.44
C TYR A 786 19.94 -38.73 -14.68
N TYR A 787 19.33 -39.00 -15.83
CA TYR A 787 18.06 -38.37 -16.25
C TYR A 787 16.86 -39.05 -15.56
N THR A 788 16.05 -38.29 -14.81
CA THR A 788 14.65 -38.64 -14.48
C THR A 788 13.80 -37.37 -14.54
N ASP A 789 12.68 -37.42 -15.27
CA ASP A 789 11.72 -36.32 -15.51
C ASP A 789 11.06 -35.81 -14.21
N THR A 790 11.76 -35.00 -13.42
CA THR A 790 11.20 -34.31 -12.25
C THR A 790 11.66 -32.84 -12.19
N PRO A 791 10.79 -31.88 -11.82
CA PRO A 791 11.16 -30.47 -11.72
C PRO A 791 12.16 -30.22 -10.59
N ILE A 792 13.01 -29.21 -10.81
CA ILE A 792 14.19 -28.82 -10.02
C ILE A 792 13.75 -28.39 -8.61
N PHE A 793 13.85 -29.28 -7.62
CA PHE A 793 13.75 -28.85 -6.22
C PHE A 793 14.79 -29.44 -5.26
N ASP A 794 15.55 -30.48 -5.58
CA ASP A 794 16.50 -31.04 -4.61
C ASP A 794 17.76 -31.61 -5.27
N TYR A 795 18.76 -30.76 -5.54
CA TYR A 795 20.14 -31.24 -5.81
C TYR A 795 21.18 -30.24 -5.28
N GLU A 796 21.12 -29.94 -3.97
CA GLU A 796 22.09 -29.06 -3.29
C GLU A 796 23.35 -29.80 -2.78
N TYR A 797 23.46 -31.12 -2.99
CA TYR A 797 24.43 -31.94 -2.24
C TYR A 797 25.74 -32.31 -2.96
N LEU A 798 26.02 -31.79 -4.15
CA LEU A 798 27.18 -32.23 -4.96
C LEU A 798 28.22 -31.14 -5.27
N ILE A 799 28.05 -29.91 -4.77
CA ILE A 799 29.02 -28.81 -4.96
C ILE A 799 29.25 -28.07 -3.63
N LYS A 800 29.75 -28.81 -2.62
CA LYS A 800 30.37 -28.23 -1.42
C LYS A 800 31.77 -28.81 -1.24
#